data_AF-J2ZRD7-F1
#
_entry.id   AF-J2ZRD7-F1
#
_cell.length_a   1.000
_cell.length_b   1.000
_cell.length_c   1.000
_cell.angle_alpha   90.00
_cell.angle_beta   90.00
_cell.angle_gamma   90.00
#
_symmetry.space_group_name_H-M   'P 1'
#
loop_
_entity.id
_entity.type
_entity.pdbx_description
1 polymer ?
#
loop_
_entity_poly.entity_id
_entity_poly.type
_entity_poly.pdbx_seq_one_letter_code
_entity_poly.pdbx_strand_id
1 'polypeptide(L)'
;MTEPSPSPIPTTSSSQSWLDSLGPLDDLWANHPFVAFVLGVLITAVLAKIGWARIQVWRKWRNRQHKQCITRRRQQLPPALPPFTVESRGRRLILEPAQPQHESAPEGMSIVRLLSAKSTPVPFLDRAEALTRLETWAWSEDPFAIYVLGGDGGSGKTRLGVELCRRITTPDTHHRGAEVWKAGFLQNIKQSDNASSSDDASSLLLVIDYAEGRPDTVKEVINIALRAAEEPERRRVRIVFLVRRPSPISSTRQGSNEWIDALRPQESRDEGLNRCLDETSTIVLNNEELSRKEREDLFEVAYKSFTEPPGSPPPNGMLNQLNDPMYSQPLLVTVDAFLNARPLPNSRTSCSPSELFEEVLLHEEHYWVEHWPQSLAVNTDRERQTDGAATPIDAQDEKRRSLNRELARQAVAAATLADIQDEEDAISLLRLLPATPDKNTEDLAKWLRDCYPPHTNGNGHSTLWCENLEPDRIGEHLIVSEADDLVPLLQELLSPSRVGTSSLRTWTVLERISTDPRLNGHVGRILNDVLVEVTQAVHTETVNSQSPDLAAGFAKLVNAVRPHIDPNKAHEAQQTLSDSGYFTALLEYELAQCSANILPPTDDSSEIDRATYASRRLSLSRCLANIGRHDEALKAVREATSLYRTLVEHNPAAHTPDLASSLNNLANHLNNNGQQREALTTAQEAVTIRRKLAEHNPAAHTPDLAASLNNLANHLNNNGQQREALTTAQEAVTIRRKLAEHNPAAHTPDLAMSLNNLAIYLDGNGQPHDALQTAQEATNLYRTLAEHNPGIYTPDLASSLINLATYLDGNGQPHEALQTAQEATNLYRTLTEHNPAAYTPNLAMSLNNLATYLDGNGQPHDALQTAQEAVTIRRKLAEHNPAAHTPDLAMSLNNLANRLADNGQPHKALTTAQEAVTIRRKLAEHNPAAHTPDLAMSLINLANRLADNGQPHKALTTAQEAVTIRRKLAEHNPAAHTPDLAMSLINLANRLADNEQHHEALQTAQEATNLYRTLAKHNPAAYTSNFAMSLHNLAIYLDSNGQPHKALTTAQEAVTIRRKLAEHNPAAHTPDLASSLKTYANVLERSGSNKEAARIRQVRDEVLKRMKETEEGHV
;
A
#
# COMPACT_ATOMS: atom_id res chain seq x y z
N MET A 1 -24.47 -78.39 -34.34
CA MET A 1 -23.96 -79.73 -34.02
C MET A 1 -24.21 -79.98 -32.54
N THR A 2 -24.90 -81.08 -32.22
CA THR A 2 -25.00 -81.76 -30.90
C THR A 2 -25.31 -80.94 -29.62
N GLU A 3 -26.53 -81.13 -29.11
CA GLU A 3 -27.00 -80.93 -27.73
C GLU A 3 -26.34 -81.95 -26.73
N PRO A 4 -26.71 -82.08 -25.41
CA PRO A 4 -27.71 -81.36 -24.59
C PRO A 4 -27.35 -80.97 -23.13
N SER A 5 -28.21 -80.11 -22.55
CA SER A 5 -28.85 -80.08 -21.20
C SER A 5 -28.65 -81.27 -20.21
N PRO A 6 -28.81 -81.10 -18.86
CA PRO A 6 -29.95 -80.40 -18.24
C PRO A 6 -29.82 -79.58 -16.93
N SER A 7 -30.89 -78.80 -16.76
CA SER A 7 -31.50 -77.98 -15.68
C SER A 7 -31.69 -78.68 -14.30
N PRO A 8 -32.25 -78.06 -13.20
CA PRO A 8 -33.13 -76.89 -13.19
C PRO A 8 -33.13 -75.89 -11.99
N ILE A 9 -34.12 -74.99 -12.09
CA ILE A 9 -34.66 -73.91 -11.23
C ILE A 9 -36.14 -74.32 -10.92
N PRO A 10 -36.85 -74.00 -9.79
CA PRO A 10 -36.77 -72.80 -8.92
C PRO A 10 -37.05 -72.97 -7.38
N THR A 11 -37.18 -71.83 -6.66
CA THR A 11 -38.20 -71.51 -5.62
C THR A 11 -38.10 -71.93 -4.13
N THR A 12 -38.74 -71.09 -3.31
CA THR A 12 -38.90 -71.07 -1.85
C THR A 12 -40.00 -72.00 -1.28
N SER A 13 -39.82 -72.57 -0.07
CA SER A 13 -40.49 -72.07 1.17
C SER A 13 -40.37 -72.96 2.43
N SER A 14 -40.27 -72.29 3.59
CA SER A 14 -40.76 -72.67 4.94
C SER A 14 -40.17 -73.82 5.80
N SER A 15 -39.73 -73.42 7.01
CA SER A 15 -40.16 -73.92 8.35
C SER A 15 -39.14 -74.59 9.31
N GLN A 16 -39.48 -74.48 10.61
CA GLN A 16 -39.02 -75.22 11.81
C GLN A 16 -37.78 -74.76 12.62
N SER A 17 -38.05 -73.81 13.52
CA SER A 17 -37.89 -73.85 15.00
C SER A 17 -36.78 -74.72 15.63
N TRP A 18 -36.01 -74.10 16.53
CA TRP A 18 -34.92 -74.72 17.31
C TRP A 18 -35.29 -75.06 18.77
N LEU A 19 -36.58 -75.01 19.15
CA LEU A 19 -37.03 -75.01 20.55
C LEU A 19 -37.24 -76.39 21.20
N ASP A 20 -37.12 -77.50 20.46
CA ASP A 20 -37.48 -78.84 20.96
C ASP A 20 -36.32 -79.61 21.67
N SER A 21 -35.19 -78.97 22.00
CA SER A 21 -34.03 -79.66 22.60
C SER A 21 -33.90 -79.55 24.14
N LEU A 22 -34.80 -78.84 24.83
CA LEU A 22 -34.70 -78.54 26.27
C LEU A 22 -35.50 -79.47 27.20
N GLY A 23 -36.06 -80.57 26.68
CA GLY A 23 -36.86 -81.54 27.46
C GLY A 23 -36.18 -82.29 28.64
N PRO A 24 -34.84 -82.44 28.77
CA PRO A 24 -34.27 -83.31 29.82
C PRO A 24 -33.87 -82.59 31.13
N LEU A 25 -34.25 -81.32 31.34
CA LEU A 25 -33.84 -80.56 32.54
C LEU A 25 -34.88 -80.52 33.67
N ASP A 26 -36.18 -80.66 33.38
CA ASP A 26 -37.25 -80.46 34.38
C ASP A 26 -37.25 -81.53 35.49
N ASP A 27 -36.87 -82.77 35.16
CA ASP A 27 -36.87 -83.91 36.10
C ASP A 27 -35.81 -83.76 37.22
N LEU A 28 -34.78 -82.94 36.97
CA LEU A 28 -33.67 -82.68 37.90
C LEU A 28 -34.04 -81.62 38.96
N TRP A 29 -34.98 -80.72 38.65
CA TRP A 29 -35.49 -79.71 39.58
C TRP A 29 -36.57 -80.23 40.53
N ALA A 30 -37.33 -81.25 40.12
CA ALA A 30 -38.41 -81.82 40.93
C ALA A 30 -37.90 -82.68 42.11
N ASN A 31 -36.84 -83.46 41.91
CA ASN A 31 -36.49 -84.56 42.82
C ASN A 31 -35.31 -84.31 43.77
N HIS A 32 -34.44 -83.31 43.52
CA HIS A 32 -33.23 -83.06 44.32
C HIS A 32 -32.97 -81.56 44.61
N PRO A 33 -33.80 -80.90 45.44
CA PRO A 33 -33.74 -79.45 45.65
C PRO A 33 -32.41 -78.94 46.25
N PHE A 34 -31.73 -79.75 47.08
CA PHE A 34 -30.41 -79.37 47.62
C PHE A 34 -29.30 -79.36 46.55
N VAL A 35 -29.36 -80.30 45.59
CA VAL A 35 -28.43 -80.36 44.46
C VAL A 35 -28.68 -79.19 43.51
N ALA A 36 -29.94 -78.87 43.24
CA ALA A 36 -30.34 -77.70 42.46
C ALA A 36 -29.90 -76.37 43.11
N PHE A 37 -29.99 -76.24 44.44
CA PHE A 37 -29.51 -75.06 45.15
C PHE A 37 -27.98 -74.90 45.08
N VAL A 38 -27.21 -75.97 45.30
CA VAL A 38 -25.74 -75.92 45.23
C VAL A 38 -25.26 -75.64 43.80
N LEU A 39 -25.90 -76.25 42.78
CA LEU A 39 -25.66 -75.91 41.38
C LEU A 39 -26.03 -74.45 41.07
N GLY A 40 -27.17 -73.95 41.55
CA GLY A 40 -27.60 -72.56 41.37
C GLY A 40 -26.60 -71.56 41.97
N VAL A 41 -26.08 -71.82 43.17
CA VAL A 41 -25.06 -70.96 43.82
C VAL A 41 -23.71 -71.05 43.11
N LEU A 42 -23.28 -72.22 42.65
CA LEU A 42 -22.05 -72.36 41.86
C LEU A 42 -22.16 -71.70 40.48
N ILE A 43 -23.29 -71.88 39.79
CA ILE A 43 -23.56 -71.28 38.49
C ILE A 43 -23.65 -69.75 38.62
N THR A 44 -24.32 -69.20 39.63
CA THR A 44 -24.35 -67.75 39.84
C THR A 44 -23.00 -67.17 40.26
N ALA A 45 -22.21 -67.85 41.09
CA ALA A 45 -20.85 -67.41 41.44
C ALA A 45 -19.88 -67.47 40.23
N VAL A 46 -20.00 -68.50 39.39
CA VAL A 46 -19.22 -68.64 38.16
C VAL A 46 -19.66 -67.61 37.11
N LEU A 47 -20.97 -67.38 36.92
CA LEU A 47 -21.49 -66.34 36.03
C LEU A 47 -21.14 -64.93 36.53
N ALA A 48 -21.12 -64.68 37.85
CA ALA A 48 -20.66 -63.41 38.41
C ALA A 48 -19.15 -63.19 38.18
N LYS A 49 -18.31 -64.22 38.37
CA LYS A 49 -16.88 -64.15 38.01
C LYS A 49 -16.64 -64.01 36.51
N ILE A 50 -17.39 -64.73 35.66
CA ILE A 50 -17.32 -64.59 34.21
C ILE A 50 -17.84 -63.22 33.76
N GLY A 51 -18.86 -62.67 34.43
CA GLY A 51 -19.38 -61.32 34.19
C GLY A 51 -18.37 -60.24 34.58
N TRP A 52 -17.78 -60.33 35.77
CA TRP A 52 -16.77 -59.37 36.23
C TRP A 52 -15.46 -59.48 35.44
N ALA A 53 -15.03 -60.69 35.09
CA ALA A 53 -13.92 -60.92 34.18
C ALA A 53 -14.24 -60.45 32.75
N ARG A 54 -15.49 -60.62 32.27
CA ARG A 54 -15.94 -60.04 30.99
C ARG A 54 -15.99 -58.52 31.07
N ILE A 55 -16.34 -57.89 32.19
CA ILE A 55 -16.32 -56.42 32.34
C ILE A 55 -14.88 -55.90 32.41
N GLN A 56 -13.96 -56.60 33.08
CA GLN A 56 -12.52 -56.27 33.07
C GLN A 56 -11.88 -56.50 31.70
N VAL A 57 -12.15 -57.63 31.05
CA VAL A 57 -11.70 -57.92 29.68
C VAL A 57 -12.36 -56.98 28.69
N TRP A 58 -13.62 -56.59 28.86
CA TRP A 58 -14.31 -55.63 28.00
C TRP A 58 -13.85 -54.19 28.25
N ARG A 59 -13.51 -53.78 29.48
CA ARG A 59 -12.82 -52.49 29.73
C ARG A 59 -11.41 -52.51 29.16
N LYS A 60 -10.65 -53.60 29.30
CA LYS A 60 -9.28 -53.70 28.79
C LYS A 60 -9.24 -53.88 27.27
N TRP A 61 -10.24 -54.55 26.68
CA TRP A 61 -10.49 -54.68 25.25
C TRP A 61 -11.08 -53.40 24.68
N ARG A 62 -11.99 -52.70 25.37
CA ARG A 62 -12.46 -51.36 25.00
C ARG A 62 -11.31 -50.37 25.04
N ASN A 63 -10.45 -50.36 26.06
CA ASN A 63 -9.27 -49.49 26.08
C ASN A 63 -8.19 -49.92 25.06
N ARG A 64 -8.05 -51.21 24.73
CA ARG A 64 -7.17 -51.66 23.62
C ARG A 64 -7.73 -51.33 22.26
N GLN A 65 -9.02 -51.53 22.03
CA GLN A 65 -9.74 -51.16 20.80
C GLN A 65 -9.82 -49.65 20.68
N HIS A 66 -9.98 -48.89 21.75
CA HIS A 66 -10.01 -47.43 21.75
C HIS A 66 -8.60 -46.89 21.51
N LYS A 67 -7.54 -47.43 22.14
CA LYS A 67 -6.16 -47.11 21.74
C LYS A 67 -5.85 -47.54 20.30
N GLN A 68 -6.26 -48.72 19.85
CA GLN A 68 -6.08 -49.18 18.46
C GLN A 68 -6.97 -48.41 17.45
N CYS A 69 -8.09 -47.85 17.89
CA CYS A 69 -8.98 -47.00 17.10
C CYS A 69 -8.44 -45.58 17.07
N ILE A 70 -7.80 -45.07 18.13
CA ILE A 70 -7.00 -43.83 18.11
C ILE A 70 -5.77 -44.02 17.21
N THR A 71 -5.09 -45.17 17.27
CA THR A 71 -3.95 -45.45 16.36
C THR A 71 -4.43 -45.61 14.90
N ARG A 72 -5.59 -46.27 14.66
CA ARG A 72 -6.22 -46.33 13.34
C ARG A 72 -6.79 -44.99 12.87
N ARG A 73 -7.29 -44.13 13.76
CA ARG A 73 -7.76 -42.77 13.45
C ARG A 73 -6.60 -41.83 13.14
N ARG A 74 -5.48 -41.93 13.86
CA ARG A 74 -4.19 -41.32 13.46
C ARG A 74 -3.68 -41.84 12.10
N GLN A 75 -4.14 -43.01 11.64
CA GLN A 75 -3.90 -43.58 10.30
C GLN A 75 -5.10 -43.42 9.33
N GLN A 76 -6.16 -42.70 9.71
CA GLN A 76 -7.36 -42.45 8.90
C GLN A 76 -7.74 -40.96 8.82
N LEU A 77 -6.98 -40.06 9.42
CA LEU A 77 -6.92 -38.69 8.95
C LEU A 77 -6.46 -38.72 7.49
N PRO A 78 -7.13 -38.01 6.55
CA PRO A 78 -6.55 -37.82 5.22
C PRO A 78 -5.17 -37.18 5.39
N PRO A 79 -4.15 -37.58 4.61
CA PRO A 79 -2.85 -36.94 4.70
C PRO A 79 -3.02 -35.45 4.41
N ALA A 80 -2.56 -34.60 5.32
CA ALA A 80 -2.51 -33.17 5.08
C ALA A 80 -1.75 -32.95 3.76
N LEU A 81 -2.41 -32.33 2.78
CA LEU A 81 -1.72 -31.95 1.55
C LEU A 81 -0.61 -30.96 1.95
N PRO A 82 0.65 -31.22 1.60
CA PRO A 82 1.72 -30.30 1.95
C PRO A 82 1.48 -28.94 1.27
N PRO A 83 2.00 -27.83 1.83
CA PRO A 83 2.00 -26.55 1.17
C PRO A 83 2.53 -26.69 -0.27
N PHE A 84 1.76 -26.21 -1.23
CA PHE A 84 2.11 -26.32 -2.64
C PHE A 84 2.62 -24.99 -3.17
N THR A 85 3.54 -25.06 -4.12
CA THR A 85 4.16 -23.88 -4.71
C THR A 85 3.51 -23.52 -6.03
N VAL A 86 3.28 -22.22 -6.24
CA VAL A 86 2.94 -21.66 -7.56
C VAL A 86 4.08 -20.75 -7.97
N GLU A 87 4.68 -21.02 -9.13
CA GLU A 87 5.79 -20.23 -9.68
C GLU A 87 5.28 -19.35 -10.82
N SER A 88 5.66 -18.07 -10.82
CA SER A 88 5.48 -17.18 -11.96
C SER A 88 6.67 -16.22 -12.07
N ARG A 89 7.34 -16.24 -13.23
CA ARG A 89 8.46 -15.37 -13.64
C ARG A 89 9.41 -14.90 -12.51
N GLY A 90 10.07 -15.85 -11.85
CA GLY A 90 11.11 -15.57 -10.84
C GLY A 90 10.60 -15.30 -9.41
N ARG A 91 9.29 -15.45 -9.15
CA ARG A 91 8.70 -15.48 -7.80
C ARG A 91 7.98 -16.80 -7.55
N ARG A 92 8.03 -17.27 -6.30
CA ARG A 92 7.41 -18.51 -5.82
C ARG A 92 6.47 -18.18 -4.66
N LEU A 93 5.17 -18.35 -4.89
CA LEU A 93 4.15 -18.34 -3.84
C LEU A 93 4.14 -19.70 -3.13
N ILE A 94 4.08 -19.70 -1.80
CA ILE A 94 3.87 -20.90 -0.98
C ILE A 94 2.44 -20.83 -0.41
N LEU A 95 1.60 -21.80 -0.78
CA LEU A 95 0.18 -21.83 -0.45
C LEU A 95 -0.16 -23.04 0.42
N GLU A 96 -0.84 -22.80 1.54
CA GLU A 96 -1.43 -23.83 2.40
C GLU A 96 -2.77 -24.29 1.78
N PRO A 97 -2.91 -25.55 1.35
CA PRO A 97 -4.17 -26.04 0.80
C PRO A 97 -5.24 -26.13 1.89
N ALA A 98 -6.36 -25.44 1.70
CA ALA A 98 -7.48 -25.42 2.64
C ALA A 98 -8.27 -26.75 2.58
N GLN A 99 -7.73 -27.79 3.21
CA GLN A 99 -8.43 -29.05 3.46
C GLN A 99 -9.25 -28.95 4.76
N PRO A 100 -10.54 -29.32 4.77
CA PRO A 100 -11.22 -29.63 6.02
C PRO A 100 -10.56 -30.87 6.64
N GLN A 101 -9.79 -30.69 7.72
CA GLN A 101 -9.46 -31.83 8.57
C GLN A 101 -10.79 -32.26 9.18
N HIS A 102 -11.44 -33.32 8.68
CA HIS A 102 -12.73 -33.76 9.22
C HIS A 102 -12.49 -34.49 10.55
N GLU A 103 -12.15 -33.73 11.59
CA GLU A 103 -11.81 -34.22 12.92
C GLU A 103 -13.09 -34.63 13.63
N SER A 104 -13.43 -35.93 13.54
CA SER A 104 -14.50 -36.51 14.33
C SER A 104 -14.11 -36.45 15.81
N ALA A 105 -14.56 -35.40 16.53
CA ALA A 105 -14.15 -35.01 17.88
C ALA A 105 -13.92 -36.22 18.81
N PRO A 106 -12.67 -36.65 19.03
CA PRO A 106 -12.35 -37.77 19.91
C PRO A 106 -12.18 -37.31 21.35
N GLU A 107 -12.38 -38.20 22.32
CA GLU A 107 -11.81 -38.03 23.67
C GLU A 107 -10.27 -37.84 23.55
N GLY A 108 -9.74 -36.74 24.09
CA GLY A 108 -8.30 -36.45 24.16
C GLY A 108 -7.69 -35.55 23.07
N MET A 109 -8.44 -34.60 22.50
CA MET A 109 -7.93 -33.58 21.57
C MET A 109 -8.17 -32.16 22.13
N SER A 110 -7.26 -31.22 21.86
CA SER A 110 -7.42 -29.78 22.14
C SER A 110 -8.75 -29.26 21.58
N ILE A 111 -9.47 -28.51 22.40
CA ILE A 111 -10.76 -27.91 22.10
C ILE A 111 -10.57 -26.60 21.33
N VAL A 112 -9.49 -25.86 21.60
CA VAL A 112 -9.07 -24.73 20.76
C VAL A 112 -8.82 -25.19 19.32
N ARG A 113 -8.17 -26.34 19.12
CA ARG A 113 -8.02 -26.96 17.80
C ARG A 113 -9.38 -27.32 17.18
N LEU A 114 -10.28 -27.98 17.91
CA LEU A 114 -11.62 -28.31 17.38
C LEU A 114 -12.43 -27.07 16.97
N LEU A 115 -12.31 -25.96 17.70
CA LEU A 115 -13.00 -24.70 17.41
C LEU A 115 -12.31 -23.87 16.30
N SER A 116 -11.09 -24.24 15.88
CA SER A 116 -10.41 -23.59 14.77
C SER A 116 -11.23 -23.61 13.48
N ALA A 117 -11.14 -22.51 12.72
CA ALA A 117 -11.75 -22.40 11.41
C ALA A 117 -11.33 -23.54 10.44
N LYS A 118 -10.13 -24.10 10.62
CA LYS A 118 -9.54 -25.16 9.76
C LYS A 118 -10.03 -26.59 10.09
N SER A 119 -10.47 -26.86 11.33
CA SER A 119 -10.85 -28.22 11.78
C SER A 119 -12.29 -28.64 11.48
N THR A 120 -13.16 -27.72 11.07
CA THR A 120 -14.46 -28.03 10.43
C THR A 120 -15.43 -29.05 11.12
N PRO A 121 -15.50 -29.24 12.45
CA PRO A 121 -16.38 -30.26 13.05
C PRO A 121 -17.87 -29.92 12.96
N VAL A 122 -18.20 -28.63 12.91
CA VAL A 122 -19.55 -28.12 12.67
C VAL A 122 -19.75 -27.89 11.18
N PRO A 123 -20.81 -28.44 10.54
CA PRO A 123 -21.20 -28.11 9.17
C PRO A 123 -21.29 -26.61 8.92
N PHE A 124 -20.86 -26.17 7.73
CA PHE A 124 -20.89 -24.74 7.39
C PHE A 124 -22.33 -24.26 7.14
N LEU A 125 -22.72 -23.15 7.79
CA LEU A 125 -23.97 -22.44 7.54
C LEU A 125 -23.70 -21.22 6.65
N ASP A 126 -24.29 -21.20 5.46
CA ASP A 126 -24.20 -20.05 4.54
C ASP A 126 -25.19 -18.94 4.97
N ARG A 127 -24.75 -18.05 5.86
CA ARG A 127 -25.54 -16.87 6.25
C ARG A 127 -25.62 -15.87 5.08
N ALA A 128 -26.79 -15.27 4.89
CA ALA A 128 -27.04 -14.23 3.89
C ALA A 128 -26.51 -14.54 2.45
N GLU A 129 -26.44 -15.84 2.10
CA GLU A 129 -25.90 -16.35 0.83
C GLU A 129 -24.45 -15.90 0.54
N ALA A 130 -23.64 -15.62 1.57
CA ALA A 130 -22.28 -15.09 1.44
C ALA A 130 -21.30 -16.05 0.71
N LEU A 131 -21.36 -17.35 0.98
CA LEU A 131 -20.63 -18.37 0.23
C LEU A 131 -21.16 -18.48 -1.19
N THR A 132 -22.48 -18.50 -1.38
CA THR A 132 -23.11 -18.54 -2.71
C THR A 132 -22.70 -17.32 -3.58
N ARG A 133 -22.57 -16.14 -2.97
CA ARG A 133 -22.04 -14.91 -3.60
C ARG A 133 -20.56 -15.05 -3.98
N LEU A 134 -19.73 -15.58 -3.08
CA LEU A 134 -18.30 -15.83 -3.34
C LEU A 134 -18.09 -16.92 -4.41
N GLU A 135 -18.86 -18.00 -4.41
CA GLU A 135 -18.84 -19.01 -5.47
C GLU A 135 -19.23 -18.37 -6.80
N THR A 136 -20.31 -17.58 -6.85
CA THR A 136 -20.76 -16.89 -8.07
C THR A 136 -19.70 -15.94 -8.63
N TRP A 137 -19.00 -15.21 -7.76
CA TRP A 137 -17.86 -14.36 -8.12
C TRP A 137 -16.64 -15.16 -8.62
N ALA A 138 -16.26 -16.23 -7.92
CA ALA A 138 -15.09 -17.03 -8.29
C ALA A 138 -15.23 -17.64 -9.69
N TRP A 139 -16.46 -17.98 -10.07
CA TRP A 139 -16.82 -18.50 -11.40
C TRP A 139 -17.25 -17.41 -12.42
N SER A 140 -16.98 -16.12 -12.18
CA SER A 140 -17.24 -15.06 -13.18
C SER A 140 -16.45 -15.30 -14.47
N GLU A 141 -16.81 -14.63 -15.57
CA GLU A 141 -16.13 -14.80 -16.86
C GLU A 141 -14.73 -14.15 -16.91
N ASP A 142 -14.44 -13.25 -15.98
CA ASP A 142 -13.22 -12.45 -15.97
C ASP A 142 -11.97 -13.30 -15.71
N PRO A 143 -10.84 -13.06 -16.40
CA PRO A 143 -9.62 -13.83 -16.18
C PRO A 143 -9.02 -13.56 -14.79
N PHE A 144 -9.20 -12.36 -14.24
CA PHE A 144 -8.73 -11.96 -12.92
C PHE A 144 -9.84 -11.22 -12.15
N ALA A 145 -9.99 -11.51 -10.85
CA ALA A 145 -10.89 -10.75 -9.98
C ALA A 145 -10.44 -10.79 -8.51
N ILE A 146 -10.85 -9.78 -7.73
CA ILE A 146 -10.55 -9.60 -6.31
C ILE A 146 -11.87 -9.51 -5.51
N TYR A 147 -11.88 -10.07 -4.29
CA TYR A 147 -12.97 -9.93 -3.31
C TYR A 147 -12.43 -9.55 -1.94
N VAL A 148 -13.19 -8.77 -1.18
CA VAL A 148 -12.83 -8.34 0.18
C VAL A 148 -13.89 -8.80 1.16
N LEU A 149 -13.43 -9.55 2.16
CA LEU A 149 -14.24 -10.15 3.20
C LEU A 149 -13.90 -9.51 4.54
N GLY A 150 -14.72 -8.52 4.93
CA GLY A 150 -14.51 -7.73 6.14
C GLY A 150 -15.37 -8.19 7.33
N GLY A 151 -14.88 -7.99 8.55
CA GLY A 151 -15.66 -8.17 9.78
C GLY A 151 -14.81 -8.52 11.01
N ASP A 152 -15.36 -8.36 12.20
CA ASP A 152 -14.68 -8.53 13.48
C ASP A 152 -14.11 -9.95 13.69
N GLY A 153 -13.27 -10.11 14.71
CA GLY A 153 -12.85 -11.44 15.18
C GLY A 153 -14.06 -12.27 15.64
N GLY A 154 -14.15 -13.53 15.23
CA GLY A 154 -15.30 -14.41 15.52
C GLY A 154 -16.46 -14.33 14.51
N SER A 155 -16.41 -13.40 13.55
CA SER A 155 -17.42 -13.29 12.47
C SER A 155 -17.41 -14.46 11.47
N GLY A 156 -16.34 -15.26 11.40
CA GLY A 156 -16.24 -16.44 10.53
C GLY A 156 -15.53 -16.25 9.18
N LYS A 157 -14.81 -15.13 8.97
CA LYS A 157 -14.04 -14.85 7.72
C LYS A 157 -13.19 -16.02 7.22
N THR A 158 -12.23 -16.46 8.04
CA THR A 158 -11.29 -17.55 7.72
C THR A 158 -12.03 -18.85 7.42
N ARG A 159 -13.14 -19.13 8.13
CA ARG A 159 -13.97 -20.31 7.87
C ARG A 159 -14.70 -20.25 6.53
N LEU A 160 -15.21 -19.09 6.15
CA LEU A 160 -15.82 -18.87 4.84
C LEU A 160 -14.77 -19.00 3.70
N GLY A 161 -13.54 -18.51 3.92
CA GLY A 161 -12.42 -18.74 3.00
C GLY A 161 -12.05 -20.22 2.83
N VAL A 162 -11.97 -20.99 3.93
CA VAL A 162 -11.73 -22.44 3.90
C VAL A 162 -12.83 -23.17 3.12
N GLU A 163 -14.11 -22.87 3.38
CA GLU A 163 -15.22 -23.50 2.67
C GLU A 163 -15.24 -23.13 1.17
N LEU A 164 -14.92 -21.89 0.80
CA LEU A 164 -14.81 -21.46 -0.60
C LEU A 164 -13.71 -22.24 -1.35
N CYS A 165 -12.50 -22.33 -0.78
CA CYS A 165 -11.43 -23.13 -1.36
C CYS A 165 -11.83 -24.61 -1.52
N ARG A 166 -12.48 -25.19 -0.50
CA ARG A 166 -12.98 -26.56 -0.55
C ARG A 166 -13.98 -26.73 -1.70
N ARG A 167 -15.00 -25.88 -1.78
CA ARG A 167 -16.08 -25.93 -2.78
C ARG A 167 -15.56 -25.91 -4.22
N ILE A 168 -14.61 -25.01 -4.49
CA ILE A 168 -14.05 -24.80 -5.83
C ILE A 168 -13.06 -25.92 -6.24
N THR A 169 -12.38 -26.56 -5.28
CA THR A 169 -11.44 -27.67 -5.55
C THR A 169 -12.09 -29.06 -5.55
N THR A 170 -13.37 -29.18 -5.18
CA THR A 170 -14.05 -30.49 -5.13
C THR A 170 -14.60 -30.87 -6.52
N PRO A 171 -14.16 -31.98 -7.15
CA PRO A 171 -14.81 -32.47 -8.36
C PRO A 171 -16.25 -32.94 -8.06
N ASP A 172 -17.19 -32.70 -8.99
CA ASP A 172 -18.63 -33.01 -8.96
C ASP A 172 -19.62 -32.01 -8.30
N THR A 173 -19.35 -30.70 -8.32
CA THR A 173 -20.44 -29.71 -8.19
C THR A 173 -21.29 -29.63 -9.46
N HIS A 174 -22.63 -29.66 -9.33
CA HIS A 174 -23.57 -30.00 -10.41
C HIS A 174 -23.70 -29.05 -11.62
N HIS A 175 -22.92 -27.97 -11.69
CA HIS A 175 -22.76 -27.15 -12.88
C HIS A 175 -21.30 -26.67 -12.99
N ARG A 176 -20.80 -26.55 -14.25
CA ARG A 176 -19.50 -25.96 -14.69
C ARG A 176 -18.27 -26.90 -14.78
N GLY A 177 -18.15 -27.60 -15.92
CA GLY A 177 -16.88 -27.78 -16.63
C GLY A 177 -15.85 -28.80 -16.11
N ALA A 178 -14.86 -29.10 -16.95
CA ALA A 178 -13.70 -29.96 -16.63
C ALA A 178 -12.48 -29.13 -16.17
N GLU A 179 -12.73 -28.04 -15.43
CA GLU A 179 -11.71 -27.06 -15.05
C GLU A 179 -11.12 -27.38 -13.68
N VAL A 180 -9.80 -27.55 -13.63
CA VAL A 180 -9.08 -27.88 -12.38
C VAL A 180 -8.67 -26.59 -11.67
N TRP A 181 -8.97 -26.50 -10.38
CA TRP A 181 -8.58 -25.37 -9.54
C TRP A 181 -7.50 -25.75 -8.52
N LYS A 182 -6.58 -24.83 -8.28
CA LYS A 182 -5.69 -24.78 -7.12
C LYS A 182 -6.16 -23.67 -6.19
N ALA A 183 -6.41 -23.98 -4.91
CA ALA A 183 -6.86 -23.01 -3.93
C ALA A 183 -6.11 -23.16 -2.60
N GLY A 184 -5.73 -22.05 -1.98
CA GLY A 184 -5.03 -22.07 -0.70
C GLY A 184 -4.82 -20.70 -0.06
N PHE A 185 -4.43 -20.73 1.22
CA PHE A 185 -4.04 -19.55 1.99
C PHE A 185 -2.57 -19.23 1.73
N LEU A 186 -2.23 -17.95 1.55
CA LEU A 186 -0.85 -17.53 1.35
C LEU A 186 -0.05 -17.60 2.66
N GLN A 187 1.02 -18.40 2.66
CA GLN A 187 1.97 -18.44 3.77
C GLN A 187 3.16 -17.49 3.56
N ASN A 188 3.83 -17.55 2.40
CA ASN A 188 5.04 -16.76 2.13
C ASN A 188 5.32 -16.61 0.63
N ILE A 189 6.15 -15.64 0.26
CA ILE A 189 6.64 -15.39 -1.09
C ILE A 189 8.17 -15.48 -1.07
N LYS A 190 8.78 -16.17 -2.03
CA LYS A 190 10.23 -16.24 -2.17
C LYS A 190 10.66 -15.87 -3.59
N GLN A 191 11.85 -15.30 -3.72
CA GLN A 191 12.54 -15.26 -5.01
C GLN A 191 12.81 -16.69 -5.51
N SER A 192 12.74 -16.88 -6.83
CA SER A 192 13.00 -18.15 -7.50
C SER A 192 14.05 -17.94 -8.58
N ASP A 193 15.12 -18.72 -8.53
CA ASP A 193 16.16 -18.75 -9.57
C ASP A 193 15.66 -19.39 -10.88
N ASN A 194 14.49 -20.04 -10.85
CA ASN A 194 13.87 -20.66 -12.01
C ASN A 194 12.95 -19.67 -12.73
N ALA A 195 13.27 -19.37 -14.00
CA ALA A 195 12.45 -18.55 -14.89
C ALA A 195 11.33 -19.33 -15.62
N SER A 196 11.23 -20.65 -15.43
CA SER A 196 10.20 -21.50 -16.04
C SER A 196 8.84 -21.30 -15.34
N SER A 197 7.79 -20.98 -16.11
CA SER A 197 6.41 -21.12 -15.64
C SER A 197 6.10 -22.58 -15.34
N SER A 198 5.31 -22.86 -14.30
CA SER A 198 4.76 -24.20 -14.13
C SER A 198 3.77 -24.50 -15.26
N ASP A 199 3.96 -25.64 -15.92
CA ASP A 199 3.20 -26.21 -17.07
C ASP A 199 1.74 -26.61 -16.68
N ASP A 200 1.05 -25.74 -15.95
CA ASP A 200 -0.12 -26.07 -15.12
C ASP A 200 -1.30 -25.16 -15.42
N ALA A 201 -2.12 -25.61 -16.38
CA ALA A 201 -3.34 -24.97 -16.88
C ALA A 201 -4.50 -24.87 -15.85
N SER A 202 -4.21 -25.00 -14.55
CA SER A 202 -5.21 -24.86 -13.48
C SER A 202 -5.51 -23.41 -13.13
N SER A 203 -6.78 -23.14 -12.85
CA SER A 203 -7.27 -21.88 -12.31
C SER A 203 -6.85 -21.73 -10.84
N LEU A 204 -6.59 -20.50 -10.39
CA LEU A 204 -5.95 -20.22 -9.10
C LEU A 204 -6.85 -19.38 -8.18
N LEU A 205 -7.02 -19.80 -6.93
CA LEU A 205 -7.65 -19.02 -5.86
C LEU A 205 -6.66 -18.80 -4.71
N LEU A 206 -6.35 -17.53 -4.44
CA LEU A 206 -5.48 -17.07 -3.37
C LEU A 206 -6.34 -16.48 -2.24
N VAL A 207 -6.19 -16.99 -1.02
CA VAL A 207 -6.79 -16.38 0.18
C VAL A 207 -5.67 -15.78 1.02
N ILE A 208 -5.83 -14.52 1.42
CA ILE A 208 -4.82 -13.76 2.15
C ILE A 208 -5.48 -13.26 3.43
N ASP A 209 -5.12 -13.88 4.56
CA ASP A 209 -5.61 -13.47 5.88
C ASP A 209 -4.81 -12.26 6.40
N TYR A 210 -5.50 -11.37 7.10
CA TYR A 210 -4.99 -10.10 7.63
C TYR A 210 -4.25 -9.24 6.57
N ALA A 211 -4.90 -9.07 5.42
CA ALA A 211 -4.35 -8.35 4.28
C ALA A 211 -4.04 -6.86 4.58
N GLU A 212 -4.82 -6.23 5.46
CA GLU A 212 -4.58 -4.85 5.93
C GLU A 212 -3.29 -4.70 6.75
N GLY A 213 -2.73 -5.82 7.21
CA GLY A 213 -1.49 -5.89 7.98
C GLY A 213 -0.22 -5.80 7.16
N ARG A 214 -0.25 -6.20 5.88
CA ARG A 214 0.93 -6.52 5.06
C ARG A 214 0.84 -5.90 3.65
N PRO A 215 0.81 -4.56 3.53
CA PRO A 215 0.47 -3.90 2.28
C PRO A 215 1.39 -4.28 1.12
N ASP A 216 2.70 -4.38 1.33
CA ASP A 216 3.63 -4.69 0.23
C ASP A 216 3.57 -6.18 -0.16
N THR A 217 3.37 -7.08 0.80
CA THR A 217 3.03 -8.49 0.51
C THR A 217 1.77 -8.56 -0.36
N VAL A 218 0.73 -7.79 -0.05
CA VAL A 218 -0.50 -7.78 -0.85
C VAL A 218 -0.28 -7.23 -2.26
N LYS A 219 0.44 -6.10 -2.42
CA LYS A 219 0.83 -5.58 -3.74
C LYS A 219 1.59 -6.62 -4.56
N GLU A 220 2.56 -7.31 -3.95
CA GLU A 220 3.34 -8.33 -4.63
C GLU A 220 2.47 -9.51 -5.10
N VAL A 221 1.56 -10.00 -4.26
CA VAL A 221 0.66 -11.12 -4.60
C VAL A 221 -0.31 -10.73 -5.71
N ILE A 222 -0.87 -9.53 -5.63
CA ILE A 222 -1.70 -8.94 -6.69
C ILE A 222 -0.92 -8.94 -8.02
N ASN A 223 0.30 -8.43 -8.03
CA ASN A 223 1.13 -8.32 -9.24
C ASN A 223 1.51 -9.70 -9.80
N ILE A 224 1.81 -10.69 -8.94
CA ILE A 224 2.05 -12.07 -9.35
C ILE A 224 0.77 -12.69 -9.94
N ALA A 225 -0.38 -12.45 -9.32
CA ALA A 225 -1.66 -13.02 -9.71
C ALA A 225 -2.22 -12.41 -11.01
N LEU A 226 -2.00 -11.12 -11.26
CA LEU A 226 -2.28 -10.47 -12.54
C LEU A 226 -1.42 -11.07 -13.67
N ARG A 227 -0.10 -11.18 -13.45
CA ARG A 227 0.81 -11.81 -14.42
C ARG A 227 0.47 -13.27 -14.69
N ALA A 228 0.02 -14.00 -13.68
CA ALA A 228 -0.51 -15.36 -13.85
C ALA A 228 -1.81 -15.38 -14.67
N ALA A 229 -2.67 -14.35 -14.57
CA ALA A 229 -3.88 -14.24 -15.39
C ALA A 229 -3.59 -13.87 -16.87
N GLU A 230 -2.37 -13.43 -17.20
CA GLU A 230 -1.90 -13.24 -18.58
C GLU A 230 -1.35 -14.53 -19.23
N GLU A 231 -1.15 -15.61 -18.45
CA GLU A 231 -0.61 -16.89 -18.95
C GLU A 231 -1.66 -17.60 -19.83
N PRO A 232 -1.41 -17.88 -21.13
CA PRO A 232 -2.44 -18.38 -22.06
C PRO A 232 -3.09 -19.72 -21.68
N GLU A 233 -2.45 -20.48 -20.78
CA GLU A 233 -2.92 -21.78 -20.30
C GLU A 233 -3.77 -21.67 -19.03
N ARG A 234 -3.67 -20.56 -18.28
CA ARG A 234 -4.50 -20.33 -17.08
C ARG A 234 -5.81 -19.68 -17.48
N ARG A 235 -6.91 -20.23 -16.98
CA ARG A 235 -8.25 -19.71 -17.31
C ARG A 235 -8.73 -18.62 -16.37
N ARG A 236 -8.44 -18.73 -15.06
CA ARG A 236 -8.92 -17.82 -14.02
C ARG A 236 -7.92 -17.69 -12.88
N VAL A 237 -7.79 -16.48 -12.37
CA VAL A 237 -7.09 -16.17 -11.11
C VAL A 237 -8.03 -15.35 -10.23
N ARG A 238 -8.07 -15.66 -8.93
CA ARG A 238 -8.98 -15.06 -7.95
C ARG A 238 -8.23 -14.76 -6.67
N ILE A 239 -8.49 -13.61 -6.05
CA ILE A 239 -7.93 -13.22 -4.75
C ILE A 239 -9.05 -12.90 -3.76
N VAL A 240 -8.98 -13.43 -2.55
CA VAL A 240 -9.84 -13.04 -1.42
C VAL A 240 -8.99 -12.47 -0.30
N PHE A 241 -9.25 -11.22 0.06
CA PHE A 241 -8.66 -10.55 1.22
C PHE A 241 -9.56 -10.69 2.44
N LEU A 242 -9.02 -11.17 3.57
CA LEU A 242 -9.73 -11.23 4.84
C LEU A 242 -9.27 -10.10 5.75
N VAL A 243 -10.19 -9.24 6.21
CA VAL A 243 -9.84 -8.04 7.02
C VAL A 243 -10.75 -7.82 8.21
N ARG A 244 -10.22 -7.22 9.29
CA ARG A 244 -10.90 -7.06 10.59
C ARG A 244 -11.91 -5.91 10.59
N ARG A 245 -11.59 -4.77 9.96
CA ARG A 245 -12.47 -3.59 9.89
C ARG A 245 -12.35 -2.88 8.53
N PRO A 246 -13.24 -3.14 7.56
CA PRO A 246 -13.40 -2.25 6.40
C PRO A 246 -13.89 -0.88 6.90
N SER A 247 -13.31 0.21 6.38
CA SER A 247 -13.60 1.57 6.86
C SER A 247 -15.09 1.93 6.67
N PRO A 248 -15.71 2.70 7.59
CA PRO A 248 -17.10 3.10 7.44
C PRO A 248 -17.29 3.99 6.21
N ILE A 249 -18.39 3.77 5.49
CA ILE A 249 -18.69 4.40 4.21
C ILE A 249 -18.83 5.92 4.37
N SER A 250 -17.94 6.68 3.73
CA SER A 250 -18.14 8.12 3.45
C SER A 250 -18.47 8.32 1.97
N SER A 251 -19.44 9.19 1.68
CA SER A 251 -20.06 9.30 0.35
C SER A 251 -19.34 10.26 -0.60
N THR A 252 -18.10 9.94 -0.96
CA THR A 252 -17.33 10.51 -2.08
C THR A 252 -16.48 9.40 -2.69
N ARG A 253 -16.01 9.50 -3.95
CA ARG A 253 -15.29 8.41 -4.65
C ARG A 253 -13.93 8.06 -4.00
N GLN A 254 -14.02 7.26 -2.96
CA GLN A 254 -12.94 6.65 -2.17
C GLN A 254 -13.53 5.31 -1.70
N GLY A 255 -12.94 4.21 -2.15
CA GLY A 255 -13.67 2.97 -2.46
C GLY A 255 -13.94 2.06 -1.27
N SER A 256 -14.64 2.52 -0.23
CA SER A 256 -15.09 1.72 0.95
C SER A 256 -14.00 1.05 1.81
N ASN A 257 -12.72 1.06 1.43
CA ASN A 257 -11.62 0.43 2.16
C ASN A 257 -10.32 1.23 2.03
N GLU A 258 -10.00 2.07 3.01
CA GLU A 258 -8.83 2.98 2.97
C GLU A 258 -7.49 2.24 2.80
N TRP A 259 -7.37 1.01 3.34
CA TRP A 259 -6.16 0.20 3.20
C TRP A 259 -5.98 -0.38 1.79
N ILE A 260 -7.05 -0.62 1.03
CA ILE A 260 -7.00 -1.08 -0.36
C ILE A 260 -6.71 0.08 -1.30
N ASP A 261 -7.28 1.24 -0.99
CA ASP A 261 -6.96 2.48 -1.66
C ASP A 261 -5.45 2.81 -1.55
N ALA A 262 -4.78 2.40 -0.46
CA ALA A 262 -3.33 2.48 -0.29
C ALA A 262 -2.52 1.41 -1.07
N LEU A 263 -3.15 0.33 -1.55
CA LEU A 263 -2.53 -0.69 -2.40
C LEU A 263 -2.53 -0.32 -3.88
N ARG A 264 -3.38 0.63 -4.31
CA ARG A 264 -3.43 1.08 -5.71
C ARG A 264 -2.03 1.53 -6.14
N PRO A 265 -1.33 0.82 -7.05
CA PRO A 265 -0.18 1.41 -7.70
C PRO A 265 -0.75 2.52 -8.56
N GLN A 266 -0.37 3.73 -8.21
CA GLN A 266 -0.92 4.92 -8.82
C GLN A 266 -0.26 5.25 -10.16
N GLU A 267 0.61 4.37 -10.66
CA GLU A 267 0.97 4.29 -12.06
C GLU A 267 -0.20 3.85 -12.94
N SER A 268 0.00 3.94 -14.26
CA SER A 268 -1.03 3.67 -15.26
C SER A 268 -0.72 2.50 -16.18
N ARG A 269 0.44 1.84 -16.02
CA ARG A 269 0.71 0.56 -16.70
C ARG A 269 -0.29 -0.53 -16.31
N ASP A 270 -0.79 -0.49 -15.07
CA ASP A 270 -1.85 -1.36 -14.58
C ASP A 270 -3.20 -0.62 -14.38
N GLU A 271 -3.79 -0.17 -15.50
CA GLU A 271 -5.24 0.08 -15.54
C GLU A 271 -6.06 -1.18 -15.20
N GLY A 272 -5.54 -2.36 -15.55
CA GLY A 272 -6.15 -3.65 -15.21
C GLY A 272 -6.30 -3.81 -13.69
N LEU A 273 -5.20 -3.67 -12.94
CA LEU A 273 -5.25 -3.74 -11.48
C LEU A 273 -6.22 -2.72 -10.88
N ASN A 274 -6.05 -1.45 -11.23
CA ASN A 274 -6.86 -0.40 -10.61
C ASN A 274 -8.35 -0.61 -10.90
N ARG A 275 -8.72 -1.06 -12.11
CA ARG A 275 -10.09 -1.47 -12.43
C ARG A 275 -10.55 -2.64 -11.57
N CYS A 276 -9.73 -3.66 -11.38
CA CYS A 276 -10.07 -4.80 -10.52
C CYS A 276 -10.16 -4.42 -9.03
N LEU A 277 -9.42 -3.42 -8.55
CA LEU A 277 -9.56 -2.84 -7.21
C LEU A 277 -10.84 -1.99 -7.08
N ASP A 278 -11.21 -1.23 -8.11
CA ASP A 278 -12.42 -0.41 -8.12
C ASP A 278 -13.70 -1.23 -8.32
N GLU A 279 -13.61 -2.37 -9.01
CA GLU A 279 -14.65 -3.40 -9.16
C GLU A 279 -14.63 -4.44 -8.02
N THR A 280 -13.71 -4.31 -7.04
CA THR A 280 -13.57 -5.26 -5.92
C THR A 280 -14.84 -5.32 -5.09
N SER A 281 -15.52 -6.46 -5.18
CA SER A 281 -16.71 -6.73 -4.39
C SER A 281 -16.33 -6.87 -2.91
N THR A 282 -16.95 -6.06 -2.07
CA THR A 282 -16.76 -6.07 -0.61
C THR A 282 -18.01 -6.59 0.08
N ILE A 283 -17.84 -7.46 1.08
CA ILE A 283 -18.90 -7.86 2.02
C ILE A 283 -18.42 -7.61 3.45
N VAL A 284 -19.28 -7.01 4.28
CA VAL A 284 -18.98 -6.72 5.69
C VAL A 284 -19.87 -7.61 6.55
N LEU A 285 -19.30 -8.70 7.06
CA LEU A 285 -20.02 -9.77 7.75
C LEU A 285 -20.67 -9.35 9.07
N ASN A 286 -20.33 -8.17 9.59
CA ASN A 286 -20.97 -7.55 10.75
C ASN A 286 -22.26 -6.80 10.40
N ASN A 287 -22.42 -6.34 9.16
CA ASN A 287 -23.64 -5.65 8.71
C ASN A 287 -24.76 -6.66 8.37
N GLU A 288 -24.40 -7.94 8.25
CA GLU A 288 -25.28 -9.07 7.99
C GLU A 288 -25.36 -9.95 9.27
N GLU A 289 -25.96 -9.39 10.33
CA GLU A 289 -26.15 -10.09 11.61
C GLU A 289 -26.94 -11.40 11.42
N LEU A 290 -26.53 -12.46 12.15
CA LEU A 290 -27.31 -13.71 12.20
C LEU A 290 -28.74 -13.43 12.69
N SER A 291 -29.73 -13.76 11.86
CA SER A 291 -31.12 -13.77 12.27
C SER A 291 -31.34 -14.78 13.40
N ARG A 292 -32.38 -14.58 14.22
CA ARG A 292 -32.70 -15.51 15.31
C ARG A 292 -32.76 -16.97 14.84
N LYS A 293 -33.35 -17.22 13.67
CA LYS A 293 -33.46 -18.57 13.12
C LYS A 293 -32.09 -19.14 12.74
N GLU A 294 -31.20 -18.36 12.10
CA GLU A 294 -29.85 -18.82 11.79
C GLU A 294 -29.02 -19.10 13.05
N ARG A 295 -29.24 -18.37 14.15
CA ARG A 295 -28.63 -18.68 15.46
C ARG A 295 -29.15 -20.00 16.02
N GLU A 296 -30.46 -20.22 16.01
CA GLU A 296 -31.10 -21.45 16.48
C GLU A 296 -30.66 -22.68 15.63
N ASP A 297 -30.66 -22.55 14.29
CA ASP A 297 -30.21 -23.58 13.35
C ASP A 297 -28.69 -23.89 13.52
N LEU A 298 -27.84 -22.87 13.65
CA LEU A 298 -26.39 -23.03 13.88
C LEU A 298 -26.12 -23.71 15.23
N PHE A 299 -26.80 -23.28 16.30
CA PHE A 299 -26.66 -23.87 17.63
C PHE A 299 -27.05 -25.35 17.62
N GLU A 300 -28.20 -25.70 17.02
CA GLU A 300 -28.63 -27.09 16.90
C GLU A 300 -27.62 -27.97 16.15
N VAL A 301 -27.06 -27.45 15.04
CA VAL A 301 -26.09 -28.17 14.22
C VAL A 301 -24.76 -28.34 14.96
N ALA A 302 -24.25 -27.28 15.61
CA ALA A 302 -23.04 -27.34 16.43
C ALA A 302 -23.18 -28.30 17.61
N TYR A 303 -24.29 -28.23 18.35
CA TYR A 303 -24.59 -29.11 19.48
C TYR A 303 -24.60 -30.59 19.04
N LYS A 304 -25.28 -30.91 17.92
CA LYS A 304 -25.30 -32.27 17.36
C LYS A 304 -23.92 -32.77 16.91
N SER A 305 -23.02 -31.87 16.46
CA SER A 305 -21.63 -32.19 16.12
C SER A 305 -20.75 -32.48 17.34
N PHE A 306 -21.02 -31.86 18.49
CA PHE A 306 -20.17 -32.00 19.69
C PHE A 306 -20.67 -33.05 20.71
N THR A 307 -21.95 -33.42 20.67
CA THR A 307 -22.54 -34.47 21.54
C THR A 307 -22.00 -35.87 21.28
N GLU A 308 -21.93 -36.69 22.34
CA GLU A 308 -21.69 -38.13 22.25
C GLU A 308 -22.81 -38.94 22.96
N PRO A 309 -23.51 -39.86 22.27
CA PRO A 309 -23.39 -40.18 20.85
C PRO A 309 -23.91 -39.05 19.94
N PRO A 310 -23.32 -38.87 18.74
CA PRO A 310 -23.62 -37.75 17.86
C PRO A 310 -25.05 -37.76 17.35
N GLY A 311 -25.62 -36.56 17.16
CA GLY A 311 -26.98 -36.37 16.65
C GLY A 311 -28.07 -36.26 17.72
N SER A 312 -27.72 -36.16 19.01
CA SER A 312 -28.69 -35.91 20.08
C SER A 312 -29.21 -34.46 20.00
N PRO A 313 -30.53 -34.20 20.05
CA PRO A 313 -31.08 -32.84 20.03
C PRO A 313 -30.85 -32.11 21.37
N PRO A 314 -30.77 -30.76 21.38
CA PRO A 314 -30.61 -30.00 22.62
C PRO A 314 -31.87 -30.07 23.52
N PRO A 315 -31.71 -29.98 24.85
CA PRO A 315 -32.81 -29.87 25.80
C PRO A 315 -33.77 -28.69 25.53
N ASN A 316 -35.07 -28.94 25.71
CA ASN A 316 -36.10 -27.92 25.56
C ASN A 316 -35.87 -26.72 26.49
N GLY A 317 -35.69 -25.53 25.91
CA GLY A 317 -35.59 -24.26 26.63
C GLY A 317 -34.27 -23.50 26.46
N MET A 318 -33.19 -24.16 26.02
CA MET A 318 -31.87 -23.53 25.83
C MET A 318 -31.87 -22.44 24.74
N LEU A 319 -32.56 -22.67 23.62
CA LEU A 319 -32.64 -21.75 22.48
C LEU A 319 -33.18 -20.34 22.84
N ASN A 320 -33.84 -20.16 23.98
CA ASN A 320 -34.35 -18.86 24.41
C ASN A 320 -33.24 -17.84 24.74
N GLN A 321 -32.01 -18.29 25.05
CA GLN A 321 -30.90 -17.42 25.41
C GLN A 321 -30.21 -16.78 24.19
N LEU A 322 -30.37 -17.38 22.99
CA LEU A 322 -29.80 -16.90 21.72
C LEU A 322 -30.40 -15.58 21.20
N ASN A 323 -31.42 -15.04 21.89
CA ASN A 323 -31.99 -13.72 21.62
C ASN A 323 -31.05 -12.56 22.03
N ASP A 324 -30.02 -12.82 22.83
CA ASP A 324 -29.05 -11.79 23.22
C ASP A 324 -28.23 -11.30 22.00
N PRO A 325 -28.02 -9.98 21.81
CA PRO A 325 -27.17 -9.43 20.74
C PRO A 325 -25.74 -9.99 20.70
N MET A 326 -25.21 -10.50 21.82
CA MET A 326 -23.94 -11.22 21.91
C MET A 326 -23.83 -12.37 20.89
N TYR A 327 -24.93 -13.08 20.64
CA TYR A 327 -24.98 -14.22 19.71
C TYR A 327 -25.09 -13.83 18.22
N SER A 328 -24.79 -12.58 17.89
CA SER A 328 -24.61 -12.11 16.50
C SER A 328 -23.39 -12.74 15.80
N GLN A 329 -22.37 -13.15 16.55
CA GLN A 329 -21.14 -13.75 16.01
C GLN A 329 -21.23 -15.30 15.96
N PRO A 330 -21.02 -15.95 14.79
CA PRO A 330 -21.10 -17.42 14.67
C PRO A 330 -20.19 -18.19 15.64
N LEU A 331 -19.02 -17.64 15.98
CA LEU A 331 -18.11 -18.25 16.95
C LEU A 331 -18.77 -18.40 18.33
N LEU A 332 -19.46 -17.37 18.83
CA LEU A 332 -20.08 -17.39 20.15
C LEU A 332 -21.25 -18.38 20.24
N VAL A 333 -22.04 -18.49 19.17
CA VAL A 333 -23.09 -19.53 19.04
C VAL A 333 -22.48 -20.94 19.04
N THR A 334 -21.34 -21.11 18.35
CA THR A 334 -20.64 -22.41 18.27
C THR A 334 -20.01 -22.80 19.61
N VAL A 335 -19.44 -21.83 20.33
CA VAL A 335 -18.88 -22.01 21.68
C VAL A 335 -19.97 -22.38 22.68
N ASP A 336 -21.09 -21.65 22.72
CA ASP A 336 -22.20 -21.96 23.63
C ASP A 336 -22.79 -23.35 23.34
N ALA A 337 -22.95 -23.71 22.06
CA ALA A 337 -23.38 -25.05 21.66
C ALA A 337 -22.38 -26.16 22.08
N PHE A 338 -21.07 -25.88 22.03
CA PHE A 338 -20.03 -26.80 22.52
C PHE A 338 -20.13 -27.03 24.03
N LEU A 339 -20.18 -25.95 24.81
CA LEU A 339 -20.23 -25.99 26.28
C LEU A 339 -21.48 -26.72 26.79
N ASN A 340 -22.64 -26.47 26.16
CA ASN A 340 -23.87 -27.18 26.46
C ASN A 340 -23.85 -28.66 26.04
N ALA A 341 -23.12 -29.02 24.97
CA ALA A 341 -22.98 -30.40 24.51
C ALA A 341 -22.00 -31.24 25.36
N ARG A 342 -21.04 -30.59 26.04
CA ARG A 342 -20.00 -31.23 26.86
C ARG A 342 -19.86 -30.55 28.25
N PRO A 343 -20.90 -30.46 29.08
CA PRO A 343 -20.85 -29.68 30.32
C PRO A 343 -19.84 -30.24 31.34
N LEU A 344 -19.00 -29.37 31.90
CA LEU A 344 -18.14 -29.68 33.04
C LEU A 344 -18.91 -29.65 34.38
N PRO A 345 -18.47 -30.40 35.40
CA PRO A 345 -19.02 -30.29 36.75
C PRO A 345 -18.77 -28.87 37.29
N ASN A 346 -19.85 -28.18 37.68
CA ASN A 346 -19.87 -26.78 38.14
C ASN A 346 -19.71 -25.70 37.03
N SER A 347 -20.09 -25.98 35.77
CA SER A 347 -20.30 -24.91 34.79
C SER A 347 -21.30 -23.86 35.30
N ARG A 348 -21.08 -22.59 34.95
CA ARG A 348 -21.91 -21.47 35.37
C ARG A 348 -22.88 -21.09 34.25
N THR A 349 -23.78 -20.16 34.51
CA THR A 349 -24.56 -19.51 33.44
C THR A 349 -23.76 -18.32 32.94
N SER A 350 -22.95 -18.53 31.89
CA SER A 350 -22.19 -17.47 31.21
C SER A 350 -23.11 -16.36 30.71
N CYS A 351 -22.69 -15.10 30.88
CA CYS A 351 -23.46 -13.90 30.53
C CYS A 351 -22.69 -12.92 29.61
N SER A 352 -21.48 -13.28 29.17
CA SER A 352 -20.60 -12.42 28.36
C SER A 352 -19.64 -13.24 27.49
N PRO A 353 -19.04 -12.65 26.43
CA PRO A 353 -18.10 -13.37 25.55
C PRO A 353 -16.87 -13.87 26.30
N SER A 354 -16.35 -13.11 27.25
CA SER A 354 -15.20 -13.48 28.07
C SER A 354 -15.51 -14.66 28.99
N GLU A 355 -16.69 -14.73 29.60
CA GLU A 355 -17.07 -15.89 30.42
C GLU A 355 -17.19 -17.15 29.56
N LEU A 356 -17.78 -17.06 28.36
CA LEU A 356 -17.82 -18.17 27.40
C LEU A 356 -16.41 -18.64 26.98
N PHE A 357 -15.47 -17.71 26.76
CA PHE A 357 -14.10 -18.06 26.42
C PHE A 357 -13.33 -18.66 27.62
N GLU A 358 -13.51 -18.17 28.85
CA GLU A 358 -12.95 -18.82 30.04
C GLU A 358 -13.55 -20.21 30.29
N GLU A 359 -14.83 -20.44 30.00
CA GLU A 359 -15.41 -21.80 30.06
C GLU A 359 -14.79 -22.73 29.01
N VAL A 360 -14.41 -22.23 27.82
CA VAL A 360 -13.62 -23.00 26.84
C VAL A 360 -12.17 -23.23 27.31
N LEU A 361 -11.56 -22.28 28.03
CA LEU A 361 -10.21 -22.45 28.60
C LEU A 361 -10.21 -23.45 29.77
N LEU A 362 -11.23 -23.44 30.63
CA LEU A 362 -11.47 -24.50 31.64
C LEU A 362 -11.55 -25.90 31.02
N HIS A 363 -12.03 -25.97 29.79
CA HIS A 363 -12.10 -27.17 28.97
C HIS A 363 -10.73 -27.59 28.42
N GLU A 364 -9.96 -26.65 27.89
CA GLU A 364 -8.58 -26.86 27.41
C GLU A 364 -7.61 -27.25 28.55
N GLU A 365 -7.81 -26.72 29.75
CA GLU A 365 -7.04 -27.08 30.95
C GLU A 365 -7.16 -28.56 31.34
N HIS A 366 -8.34 -29.18 31.14
CA HIS A 366 -8.48 -30.61 31.35
C HIS A 366 -7.59 -31.40 30.36
N TYR A 367 -7.52 -30.94 29.10
CA TYR A 367 -6.62 -31.51 28.09
C TYR A 367 -5.14 -31.33 28.48
N TRP A 368 -4.74 -30.15 28.98
CA TRP A 368 -3.39 -29.91 29.50
C TRP A 368 -3.04 -30.83 30.68
N VAL A 369 -3.95 -31.00 31.64
CA VAL A 369 -3.76 -31.88 32.82
C VAL A 369 -3.64 -33.36 32.42
N GLU A 370 -4.37 -33.82 31.40
CA GLU A 370 -4.22 -35.19 30.89
C GLU A 370 -2.86 -35.44 30.21
N HIS A 371 -2.25 -34.40 29.64
CA HIS A 371 -0.98 -34.48 28.89
C HIS A 371 0.23 -34.00 29.69
N TRP A 372 0.05 -33.53 30.93
CA TRP A 372 1.11 -32.96 31.76
C TRP A 372 2.21 -34.00 32.09
N PRO A 373 3.48 -33.76 31.74
CA PRO A 373 4.56 -34.72 31.98
C PRO A 373 4.90 -34.80 33.46
N GLN A 374 5.23 -36.02 33.92
CA GLN A 374 5.54 -36.28 35.33
C GLN A 374 6.80 -35.54 35.83
N SER A 375 7.70 -35.14 34.93
CA SER A 375 8.90 -34.37 35.26
C SER A 375 8.60 -32.89 35.59
N LEU A 376 7.56 -32.29 35.00
CA LEU A 376 7.10 -30.92 35.34
C LEU A 376 6.32 -30.84 36.65
N ALA A 377 5.99 -31.96 37.30
CA ALA A 377 5.17 -31.94 38.51
C ALA A 377 5.93 -31.34 39.70
N VAL A 378 5.68 -30.06 40.02
CA VAL A 378 6.36 -29.26 41.06
C VAL A 378 6.54 -30.06 42.37
N ASN A 379 7.78 -30.29 42.80
CA ASN A 379 8.06 -30.95 44.09
C ASN A 379 8.06 -29.90 45.22
N THR A 380 6.95 -29.82 45.95
CA THR A 380 6.76 -28.97 47.14
C THR A 380 7.63 -29.36 48.35
N ASP A 381 8.41 -30.45 48.25
CA ASP A 381 9.31 -30.97 49.28
C ASP A 381 10.35 -29.96 49.81
N ARG A 382 10.58 -28.83 49.12
CA ARG A 382 11.49 -27.77 49.57
C ARG A 382 10.88 -26.78 50.57
N GLU A 383 9.55 -26.64 50.65
CA GLU A 383 8.87 -25.84 51.70
C GLU A 383 8.88 -26.56 53.06
N ARG A 384 9.24 -27.86 53.12
CA ARG A 384 9.27 -28.68 54.36
C ARG A 384 10.25 -28.23 55.44
N GLN A 385 11.14 -27.26 55.18
CA GLN A 385 12.21 -26.88 56.11
C GLN A 385 12.02 -25.52 56.82
N THR A 386 10.97 -24.75 56.51
CA THR A 386 10.77 -23.43 57.14
C THR A 386 9.48 -23.28 57.95
N ASP A 387 8.37 -23.93 57.58
CA ASP A 387 7.13 -23.87 58.37
C ASP A 387 6.84 -25.17 59.13
N GLY A 388 6.95 -25.11 60.45
CA GLY A 388 6.76 -26.23 61.38
C GLY A 388 5.30 -26.65 61.61
N ALA A 389 4.40 -26.40 60.66
CA ALA A 389 2.98 -26.74 60.75
C ALA A 389 2.60 -27.73 59.64
N ALA A 390 2.12 -28.92 60.03
CA ALA A 390 1.71 -29.95 59.10
C ALA A 390 0.43 -29.53 58.34
N THR A 391 0.60 -29.00 57.12
CA THR A 391 -0.50 -28.81 56.18
C THR A 391 -1.07 -30.18 55.78
N PRO A 392 -2.40 -30.35 55.68
CA PRO A 392 -2.99 -31.60 55.21
C PRO A 392 -2.50 -31.96 53.80
N ILE A 393 -2.29 -33.25 53.55
CA ILE A 393 -1.78 -33.77 52.26
C ILE A 393 -2.69 -33.31 51.10
N ASP A 394 -4.00 -33.36 51.30
CA ASP A 394 -5.00 -32.97 50.28
C ASP A 394 -4.85 -31.50 49.85
N ALA A 395 -4.56 -30.59 50.79
CA ALA A 395 -4.37 -29.16 50.51
C ALA A 395 -3.05 -28.87 49.76
N GLN A 396 -2.03 -29.71 49.95
CA GLN A 396 -0.76 -29.60 49.22
C GLN A 396 -0.90 -30.12 47.78
N ASP A 397 -1.65 -31.19 47.56
CA ASP A 397 -1.97 -31.70 46.22
C ASP A 397 -2.87 -30.72 45.42
N GLU A 398 -3.80 -30.01 46.08
CA GLU A 398 -4.56 -28.92 45.44
C GLU A 398 -3.67 -27.73 45.06
N LYS A 399 -2.80 -27.23 45.96
CA LYS A 399 -1.83 -26.15 45.67
C LYS A 399 -0.94 -26.52 44.47
N ARG A 400 -0.46 -27.78 44.40
CA ARG A 400 0.36 -28.29 43.30
C ARG A 400 -0.39 -28.33 41.97
N ARG A 401 -1.66 -28.74 41.96
CA ARG A 401 -2.49 -28.75 40.74
C ARG A 401 -2.80 -27.34 40.24
N SER A 402 -3.02 -26.38 41.14
CA SER A 402 -3.21 -24.97 40.79
C SER A 402 -2.00 -24.41 40.05
N LEU A 403 -0.79 -24.59 40.60
CA LEU A 403 0.46 -24.09 40.01
C LEU A 403 0.76 -24.70 38.64
N ASN A 404 0.51 -26.00 38.45
CA ASN A 404 0.67 -26.64 37.13
C ASN A 404 -0.31 -26.06 36.09
N ARG A 405 -1.55 -25.78 36.48
CA ARG A 405 -2.60 -25.20 35.62
C ARG A 405 -2.24 -23.77 35.20
N GLU A 406 -1.79 -22.96 36.16
CA GLU A 406 -1.33 -21.59 35.96
C GLU A 406 -0.13 -21.54 35.00
N LEU A 407 0.89 -22.38 35.22
CA LEU A 407 2.02 -22.50 34.30
C LEU A 407 1.61 -22.98 32.88
N ALA A 408 0.60 -23.86 32.78
CA ALA A 408 0.06 -24.29 31.49
C ALA A 408 -0.59 -23.13 30.73
N ARG A 409 -1.43 -22.33 31.41
CA ARG A 409 -2.05 -21.12 30.83
C ARG A 409 -1.00 -20.14 30.33
N GLN A 410 -0.04 -19.79 31.19
CA GLN A 410 1.06 -18.88 30.88
C GLN A 410 1.89 -19.36 29.67
N ALA A 411 2.23 -20.66 29.60
CA ALA A 411 3.00 -21.23 28.49
C ALA A 411 2.25 -21.20 27.15
N VAL A 412 0.95 -21.48 27.15
CA VAL A 412 0.12 -21.41 25.94
C VAL A 412 -0.16 -19.97 25.54
N ALA A 413 -0.36 -19.06 26.51
CA ALA A 413 -0.50 -17.63 26.25
C ALA A 413 0.76 -17.05 25.59
N ALA A 414 1.94 -17.40 26.13
CA ALA A 414 3.25 -17.01 25.59
C ALA A 414 3.43 -17.46 24.13
N ALA A 415 3.13 -18.72 23.83
CA ALA A 415 3.25 -19.29 22.49
C ALA A 415 2.15 -18.84 21.51
N THR A 416 1.03 -18.33 22.01
CA THR A 416 0.00 -17.68 21.19
C THR A 416 0.46 -16.29 20.74
N LEU A 417 1.09 -15.55 21.66
CA LEU A 417 1.58 -14.19 21.48
C LEU A 417 2.86 -14.12 20.64
N ALA A 418 3.84 -14.96 20.94
CA ALA A 418 5.15 -14.99 20.30
C ALA A 418 5.15 -15.86 19.03
N ASP A 419 5.93 -15.45 18.02
CA ASP A 419 6.23 -16.32 16.89
C ASP A 419 7.47 -17.18 17.21
N ILE A 420 7.26 -18.29 17.90
CA ILE A 420 8.35 -19.17 18.35
C ILE A 420 9.00 -19.83 17.13
N GLN A 421 10.28 -19.53 16.90
CA GLN A 421 11.02 -19.99 15.72
C GLN A 421 11.49 -21.44 15.86
N ASP A 422 12.08 -21.80 17.01
CA ASP A 422 12.69 -23.10 17.25
C ASP A 422 12.68 -23.51 18.75
N GLU A 423 13.36 -24.61 19.09
CA GLU A 423 13.42 -25.16 20.45
C GLU A 423 14.16 -24.24 21.43
N GLU A 424 15.26 -23.61 21.00
CA GLU A 424 16.07 -22.75 21.85
C GLU A 424 15.34 -21.43 22.15
N ASP A 425 14.62 -20.90 21.15
CA ASP A 425 13.71 -19.76 21.32
C ASP A 425 12.54 -20.09 22.25
N ALA A 426 11.89 -21.26 22.07
CA ALA A 426 10.83 -21.73 22.94
C ALA A 426 11.28 -21.81 24.41
N ILE A 427 12.43 -22.44 24.66
CA ILE A 427 13.01 -22.55 26.00
C ILE A 427 13.35 -21.18 26.57
N SER A 428 13.90 -20.27 25.76
CA SER A 428 14.31 -18.93 26.19
C SER A 428 13.13 -18.06 26.59
N LEU A 429 12.05 -18.06 25.80
CA LEU A 429 10.81 -17.33 26.11
C LEU A 429 10.09 -17.92 27.32
N LEU A 430 9.97 -19.25 27.41
CA LEU A 430 9.27 -19.90 28.52
C LEU A 430 10.00 -19.74 29.87
N ARG A 431 11.33 -19.54 29.89
CA ARG A 431 12.10 -19.22 31.12
C ARG A 431 11.69 -17.88 31.77
N LEU A 432 10.97 -17.01 31.06
CA LEU A 432 10.53 -15.72 31.56
C LEU A 432 9.20 -15.79 32.33
N LEU A 433 8.55 -16.96 32.36
CA LEU A 433 7.26 -17.15 33.02
C LEU A 433 7.44 -17.35 34.53
N PRO A 434 6.67 -16.64 35.38
CA PRO A 434 6.90 -16.57 36.82
C PRO A 434 6.77 -17.91 37.55
N ALA A 435 6.01 -18.86 37.00
CA ALA A 435 5.80 -20.19 37.57
C ALA A 435 6.84 -21.25 37.14
N THR A 436 7.89 -20.91 36.36
CA THR A 436 8.84 -21.93 35.88
C THR A 436 9.93 -22.32 36.88
N PRO A 437 10.17 -23.63 37.11
CA PRO A 437 11.38 -24.10 37.76
C PRO A 437 12.52 -24.23 36.74
N ASP A 438 13.62 -23.48 36.95
CA ASP A 438 14.83 -23.37 36.08
C ASP A 438 15.34 -24.66 35.42
N LYS A 439 15.07 -25.82 36.03
CA LYS A 439 15.60 -27.12 35.61
C LYS A 439 14.72 -27.89 34.62
N ASN A 440 13.49 -27.44 34.37
CA ASN A 440 12.52 -28.22 33.60
C ASN A 440 11.93 -27.48 32.38
N THR A 441 12.45 -26.30 31.98
CA THR A 441 11.87 -25.55 30.85
C THR A 441 11.97 -26.29 29.51
N GLU A 442 12.96 -27.17 29.34
CA GLU A 442 13.06 -28.09 28.18
C GLU A 442 11.83 -29.02 28.10
N ASP A 443 11.42 -29.62 29.22
CA ASP A 443 10.22 -30.46 29.28
C ASP A 443 8.93 -29.65 29.06
N LEU A 444 8.91 -28.37 29.44
CA LEU A 444 7.77 -27.46 29.18
C LEU A 444 7.67 -27.07 27.70
N ALA A 445 8.78 -26.70 27.07
CA ALA A 445 8.84 -26.40 25.63
C ALA A 445 8.45 -27.62 24.79
N LYS A 446 8.87 -28.82 25.22
CA LYS A 446 8.52 -30.08 24.61
C LYS A 446 7.05 -30.46 24.84
N TRP A 447 6.53 -30.32 26.05
CA TRP A 447 5.10 -30.53 26.35
C TRP A 447 4.21 -29.63 25.50
N LEU A 448 4.56 -28.34 25.39
CA LEU A 448 3.86 -27.38 24.55
C LEU A 448 3.84 -27.82 23.07
N ARG A 449 4.99 -28.28 22.55
CA ARG A 449 5.09 -28.85 21.19
C ARG A 449 4.32 -30.16 21.02
N ASP A 450 4.29 -31.03 22.03
CA ASP A 450 3.54 -32.30 21.99
C ASP A 450 2.01 -32.06 22.05
N CYS A 451 1.56 -30.99 22.73
CA CYS A 451 0.17 -30.53 22.74
C CYS A 451 -0.24 -29.84 21.43
N TYR A 452 0.63 -28.99 20.86
CA TYR A 452 0.38 -28.24 19.62
C TYR A 452 1.43 -28.57 18.55
N PRO A 453 1.48 -29.83 18.05
CA PRO A 453 2.53 -30.27 17.14
C PRO A 453 2.42 -29.56 15.78
N PRO A 454 3.54 -29.17 15.16
CA PRO A 454 3.51 -28.52 13.84
C PRO A 454 3.34 -29.51 12.69
N HIS A 455 3.00 -29.01 11.51
CA HIS A 455 2.92 -29.83 10.31
C HIS A 455 4.33 -30.21 9.80
N THR A 456 4.56 -31.51 9.64
CA THR A 456 5.79 -32.04 9.03
C THR A 456 5.64 -32.07 7.51
N ASN A 457 6.43 -31.28 6.80
CA ASN A 457 6.53 -31.37 5.34
C ASN A 457 7.11 -32.72 4.91
N GLY A 458 6.96 -33.08 3.62
CA GLY A 458 7.43 -34.36 3.07
C GLY A 458 8.93 -34.65 3.23
N ASN A 459 9.73 -33.63 3.55
CA ASN A 459 11.17 -33.73 3.83
C ASN A 459 11.50 -33.79 5.34
N GLY A 460 10.51 -33.90 6.23
CA GLY A 460 10.70 -34.00 7.69
C GLY A 460 10.97 -32.69 8.42
N HIS A 461 11.13 -31.57 7.71
CA HIS A 461 11.31 -30.24 8.30
C HIS A 461 9.97 -29.52 8.57
N SER A 462 9.91 -28.87 9.72
CA SER A 462 8.79 -28.08 10.26
C SER A 462 9.06 -26.60 10.04
N THR A 463 8.04 -25.80 9.71
CA THR A 463 8.19 -24.36 9.39
C THR A 463 7.91 -23.41 10.56
N LEU A 464 7.19 -23.87 11.59
CA LEU A 464 6.88 -23.14 12.82
C LEU A 464 6.98 -24.10 14.03
N TRP A 465 7.19 -23.58 15.25
CA TRP A 465 7.33 -24.45 16.44
C TRP A 465 5.99 -25.01 16.95
N CYS A 466 4.95 -24.16 17.02
CA CYS A 466 3.61 -24.48 17.53
C CYS A 466 2.51 -24.02 16.55
N GLU A 467 2.52 -24.54 15.33
CA GLU A 467 1.67 -24.08 14.21
C GLU A 467 0.15 -24.18 14.47
N ASN A 468 -0.30 -25.14 15.28
CA ASN A 468 -1.71 -25.29 15.63
C ASN A 468 -2.22 -24.24 16.65
N LEU A 469 -1.36 -23.31 17.09
CA LEU A 469 -1.68 -22.27 18.06
C LEU A 469 -1.69 -20.90 17.37
N GLU A 470 -2.84 -20.58 16.76
CA GLU A 470 -3.11 -19.32 16.08
C GLU A 470 -3.63 -18.26 17.09
N PRO A 471 -3.28 -16.96 16.94
CA PRO A 471 -3.83 -15.90 17.78
C PRO A 471 -5.27 -15.58 17.36
N ASP A 472 -6.21 -16.44 17.76
CA ASP A 472 -7.64 -16.28 17.55
C ASP A 472 -8.33 -15.53 18.71
N ARG A 473 -9.66 -15.52 18.79
CA ARG A 473 -10.39 -14.81 19.86
C ARG A 473 -10.22 -15.44 21.24
N ILE A 474 -9.98 -16.76 21.31
CA ILE A 474 -9.80 -17.50 22.56
C ILE A 474 -8.35 -17.32 23.03
N GLY A 475 -7.39 -17.38 22.12
CA GLY A 475 -5.99 -17.06 22.37
C GLY A 475 -5.75 -15.59 22.75
N GLU A 476 -6.38 -14.64 22.05
CA GLU A 476 -6.45 -13.22 22.44
C GLU A 476 -6.94 -13.06 23.88
N HIS A 477 -8.00 -13.79 24.25
CA HIS A 477 -8.57 -13.73 25.59
C HIS A 477 -7.66 -14.34 26.66
N LEU A 478 -7.02 -15.47 26.37
CA LEU A 478 -6.02 -16.09 27.24
C LEU A 478 -4.84 -15.15 27.51
N ILE A 479 -4.32 -14.46 26.49
CA ILE A 479 -3.25 -13.46 26.68
C ILE A 479 -3.70 -12.31 27.59
N VAL A 480 -4.97 -11.89 27.48
CA VAL A 480 -5.56 -10.84 28.34
C VAL A 480 -5.82 -11.33 29.77
N SER A 481 -6.14 -12.62 29.99
CA SER A 481 -6.32 -13.15 31.34
C SER A 481 -4.99 -13.36 32.09
N GLU A 482 -3.92 -13.74 31.38
CA GLU A 482 -2.56 -13.89 31.94
C GLU A 482 -1.71 -12.60 31.89
N ALA A 483 -2.30 -11.44 31.54
CA ALA A 483 -1.58 -10.20 31.21
C ALA A 483 -0.67 -9.63 32.33
N ASP A 484 -0.95 -9.96 33.60
CA ASP A 484 -0.15 -9.57 34.75
C ASP A 484 1.12 -10.43 34.88
N ASP A 485 1.03 -11.73 34.57
CA ASP A 485 2.13 -12.70 34.66
C ASP A 485 3.04 -12.71 33.44
N LEU A 486 2.52 -12.30 32.27
CA LEU A 486 3.29 -12.18 31.03
C LEU A 486 4.18 -10.93 30.96
N VAL A 487 4.23 -10.08 31.99
CA VAL A 487 5.02 -8.83 31.96
C VAL A 487 6.52 -9.05 31.63
N PRO A 488 7.24 -10.03 32.22
CA PRO A 488 8.64 -10.27 31.88
C PRO A 488 8.82 -10.78 30.44
N LEU A 489 7.88 -11.58 29.95
CA LEU A 489 7.85 -12.03 28.55
C LEU A 489 7.60 -10.86 27.59
N LEU A 490 6.66 -9.96 27.93
CA LEU A 490 6.37 -8.77 27.13
C LEU A 490 7.57 -7.83 27.04
N GLN A 491 8.37 -7.71 28.11
CA GLN A 491 9.63 -6.95 28.10
C GLN A 491 10.65 -7.53 27.11
N GLU A 492 10.80 -8.85 27.05
CA GLU A 492 11.65 -9.52 26.06
C GLU A 492 11.09 -9.38 24.64
N LEU A 493 9.81 -9.67 24.43
CA LEU A 493 9.18 -9.63 23.09
C LEU A 493 9.08 -8.23 22.48
N LEU A 494 9.07 -7.19 23.31
CA LEU A 494 9.14 -5.78 22.90
C LEU A 494 10.58 -5.23 22.93
N SER A 495 11.59 -6.05 23.24
CA SER A 495 12.98 -5.60 23.29
C SER A 495 13.55 -5.30 21.88
N PRO A 496 14.55 -4.41 21.77
CA PRO A 496 15.24 -4.13 20.50
C PRO A 496 15.85 -5.38 19.84
N SER A 497 16.30 -6.35 20.65
CA SER A 497 16.85 -7.63 20.20
C SER A 497 15.82 -8.55 19.52
N ARG A 498 14.52 -8.29 19.67
CA ARG A 498 13.43 -9.05 19.03
C ARG A 498 12.84 -8.38 17.80
N VAL A 499 13.42 -7.26 17.34
CA VAL A 499 12.98 -6.54 16.13
C VAL A 499 13.36 -7.32 14.86
N GLY A 500 12.37 -7.63 14.03
CA GLY A 500 12.50 -8.43 12.81
C GLY A 500 11.15 -9.00 12.34
N THR A 501 11.16 -10.05 11.53
CA THR A 501 9.93 -10.68 11.01
C THR A 501 9.04 -11.30 12.08
N SER A 502 9.61 -11.82 13.17
CA SER A 502 8.85 -12.41 14.28
C SER A 502 8.09 -11.39 15.13
N SER A 503 8.55 -10.12 15.19
CA SER A 503 7.88 -9.05 15.95
C SER A 503 6.52 -8.69 15.38
N LEU A 504 6.33 -8.86 14.06
CA LEU A 504 5.08 -8.52 13.38
C LEU A 504 3.89 -9.27 13.97
N ARG A 505 4.04 -10.56 14.32
CA ARG A 505 2.99 -11.33 15.03
C ARG A 505 2.68 -10.69 16.37
N THR A 506 3.69 -10.50 17.22
CA THR A 506 3.53 -9.91 18.55
C THR A 506 2.83 -8.56 18.48
N TRP A 507 3.33 -7.63 17.66
CA TRP A 507 2.77 -6.28 17.54
C TRP A 507 1.34 -6.29 16.98
N THR A 508 1.05 -7.14 15.99
CA THR A 508 -0.32 -7.36 15.50
C THR A 508 -1.23 -7.90 16.61
N VAL A 509 -0.79 -8.86 17.41
CA VAL A 509 -1.61 -9.42 18.50
C VAL A 509 -1.87 -8.37 19.58
N LEU A 510 -0.85 -7.61 19.99
CA LEU A 510 -0.97 -6.53 20.97
C LEU A 510 -1.85 -5.36 20.47
N GLU A 511 -1.74 -4.96 19.20
CA GLU A 511 -2.68 -4.02 18.55
C GLU A 511 -4.11 -4.55 18.64
N ARG A 512 -4.31 -5.82 18.29
CA ARG A 512 -5.64 -6.44 18.22
C ARG A 512 -6.36 -6.53 19.56
N ILE A 513 -5.64 -6.61 20.68
CA ILE A 513 -6.16 -6.71 22.06
C ILE A 513 -6.00 -5.42 22.88
N SER A 514 -5.47 -4.36 22.28
CA SER A 514 -5.32 -3.01 22.87
C SER A 514 -6.61 -2.40 23.45
N THR A 515 -7.78 -2.97 23.16
CA THR A 515 -9.04 -2.59 23.78
C THR A 515 -9.17 -2.98 25.25
N ASP A 516 -8.37 -3.91 25.78
CA ASP A 516 -8.29 -4.16 27.23
C ASP A 516 -7.41 -3.07 27.89
N PRO A 517 -7.95 -2.27 28.83
CA PRO A 517 -7.19 -1.16 29.42
C PRO A 517 -6.00 -1.58 30.30
N ARG A 518 -6.02 -2.79 30.88
CA ARG A 518 -4.93 -3.28 31.75
C ARG A 518 -3.73 -3.65 30.89
N LEU A 519 -3.95 -4.49 29.88
CA LEU A 519 -2.89 -4.92 28.96
C LEU A 519 -2.37 -3.75 28.12
N ASN A 520 -3.23 -2.83 27.64
CA ASN A 520 -2.78 -1.62 26.96
C ASN A 520 -1.86 -0.77 27.87
N GLY A 521 -2.24 -0.58 29.14
CA GLY A 521 -1.41 0.09 30.14
C GLY A 521 -0.14 -0.69 30.56
N HIS A 522 -0.04 -1.99 30.27
CA HIS A 522 1.19 -2.77 30.45
C HIS A 522 2.13 -2.56 29.27
N VAL A 523 1.62 -2.75 28.05
CA VAL A 523 2.38 -2.57 26.79
C VAL A 523 2.89 -1.13 26.66
N GLY A 524 2.06 -0.12 26.93
CA GLY A 524 2.47 1.28 26.87
C GLY A 524 3.58 1.63 27.89
N ARG A 525 3.54 1.07 29.10
CA ARG A 525 4.61 1.25 30.09
C ARG A 525 5.91 0.58 29.64
N ILE A 526 5.85 -0.67 29.21
CA ILE A 526 7.03 -1.40 28.69
C ILE A 526 7.63 -0.66 27.50
N LEU A 527 6.80 -0.19 26.56
CA LEU A 527 7.28 0.59 25.43
C LEU A 527 7.96 1.88 25.87
N ASN A 528 7.47 2.63 26.86
CA ASN A 528 8.17 3.84 27.33
C ASN A 528 9.61 3.57 27.83
N ASP A 529 9.90 2.36 28.31
CA ASP A 529 11.24 1.96 28.76
C ASP A 529 12.18 1.61 27.59
N VAL A 530 11.67 1.27 26.39
CA VAL A 530 12.45 0.78 25.23
C VAL A 530 12.15 1.49 23.89
N LEU A 531 11.27 2.49 23.88
CA LEU A 531 10.70 3.08 22.64
C LEU A 531 11.79 3.63 21.72
N VAL A 532 12.84 4.21 22.28
CA VAL A 532 13.94 4.85 21.55
C VAL A 532 14.79 3.79 20.85
N GLU A 533 15.18 2.77 21.60
CA GLU A 533 16.03 1.67 21.14
C GLU A 533 15.30 0.77 20.13
N VAL A 534 14.01 0.48 20.35
CA VAL A 534 13.17 -0.24 19.38
C VAL A 534 12.98 0.58 18.11
N THR A 535 12.76 1.89 18.20
CA THR A 535 12.64 2.76 17.02
C THR A 535 13.95 2.79 16.21
N GLN A 536 15.11 2.81 16.86
CA GLN A 536 16.42 2.69 16.21
C GLN A 536 16.61 1.32 15.51
N ALA A 537 16.23 0.22 16.16
CA ALA A 537 16.30 -1.11 15.57
C ALA A 537 15.34 -1.26 14.37
N VAL A 538 14.12 -0.75 14.48
CA VAL A 538 13.13 -0.72 13.40
C VAL A 538 13.63 0.10 12.21
N HIS A 539 14.18 1.29 12.46
CA HIS A 539 14.82 2.10 11.42
C HIS A 539 15.94 1.32 10.71
N THR A 540 16.85 0.73 11.47
CA THR A 540 18.01 -0.01 10.93
C THR A 540 17.55 -1.16 10.03
N GLU A 541 16.59 -1.96 10.50
CA GLU A 541 16.09 -3.11 9.75
C GLU A 541 15.22 -2.70 8.54
N THR A 542 14.42 -1.64 8.64
CA THR A 542 13.67 -1.08 7.50
C THR A 542 14.61 -0.51 6.42
N VAL A 543 15.71 0.15 6.80
CA VAL A 543 16.72 0.65 5.85
C VAL A 543 17.49 -0.51 5.19
N ASN A 544 17.89 -1.52 5.96
CA ASN A 544 18.59 -2.70 5.45
C ASN A 544 17.73 -3.55 4.50
N SER A 545 16.46 -3.78 4.86
CA SER A 545 15.52 -4.59 4.08
C SER A 545 14.86 -3.82 2.92
N GLN A 546 14.95 -2.49 2.91
CA GLN A 546 14.25 -1.59 1.99
C GLN A 546 12.72 -1.83 1.99
N SER A 547 12.17 -2.19 3.16
CA SER A 547 10.75 -2.50 3.34
C SER A 547 10.12 -1.68 4.48
N PRO A 548 8.97 -1.00 4.22
CA PRO A 548 8.23 -0.26 5.23
C PRO A 548 7.36 -1.16 6.14
N ASP A 549 7.17 -2.45 5.84
CA ASP A 549 6.21 -3.32 6.56
C ASP A 549 6.50 -3.37 8.08
N LEU A 550 7.77 -3.40 8.48
CA LEU A 550 8.19 -3.39 9.89
C LEU A 550 7.86 -2.04 10.58
N ALA A 551 8.23 -0.92 9.96
CA ALA A 551 7.93 0.41 10.45
C ALA A 551 6.41 0.67 10.52
N ALA A 552 5.63 0.19 9.54
CA ALA A 552 4.17 0.27 9.53
C ALA A 552 3.52 -0.60 10.62
N GLY A 553 4.04 -1.80 10.85
CA GLY A 553 3.60 -2.67 11.95
C GLY A 553 3.83 -2.04 13.31
N PHE A 554 5.01 -1.45 13.54
CA PHE A 554 5.33 -0.76 14.79
C PHE A 554 4.51 0.53 14.97
N ALA A 555 4.31 1.31 13.90
CA ALA A 555 3.48 2.52 13.92
C ALA A 555 2.03 2.23 14.35
N LYS A 556 1.44 1.12 13.89
CA LYS A 556 0.11 0.66 14.33
C LYS A 556 0.06 0.34 15.82
N LEU A 557 1.09 -0.31 16.36
CA LEU A 557 1.17 -0.60 17.80
C LEU A 557 1.30 0.69 18.62
N VAL A 558 2.19 1.60 18.24
CA VAL A 558 2.37 2.92 18.89
C VAL A 558 1.06 3.72 18.90
N ASN A 559 0.31 3.71 17.79
CA ASN A 559 -1.02 4.31 17.71
C ASN A 559 -2.01 3.64 18.70
N ALA A 560 -2.05 2.31 18.75
CA ALA A 560 -2.97 1.54 19.59
C ALA A 560 -2.75 1.76 21.10
N VAL A 561 -1.50 2.01 21.52
CA VAL A 561 -1.16 2.32 22.93
C VAL A 561 -0.92 3.81 23.21
N ARG A 562 -1.17 4.68 22.23
CA ARG A 562 -0.92 6.14 22.27
C ARG A 562 -1.33 6.83 23.58
N PRO A 563 -2.47 6.52 24.25
CA PRO A 563 -2.83 7.17 25.52
C PRO A 563 -1.86 6.90 26.69
N HIS A 564 -0.99 5.89 26.56
CA HIS A 564 -0.04 5.45 27.57
C HIS A 564 1.43 5.75 27.21
N ILE A 565 1.69 6.30 26.01
CA ILE A 565 3.05 6.70 25.59
C ILE A 565 3.40 8.07 26.18
N ASP A 566 4.57 8.18 26.80
CA ASP A 566 5.10 9.44 27.31
C ASP A 566 5.49 10.37 26.14
N PRO A 567 4.95 11.59 26.03
CA PRO A 567 5.27 12.51 24.93
C PRO A 567 6.74 12.91 24.81
N ASN A 568 7.55 12.79 25.88
CA ASN A 568 8.99 13.00 25.83
C ASN A 568 9.70 11.77 25.25
N LYS A 569 9.31 10.55 25.65
CA LYS A 569 9.83 9.32 25.04
C LYS A 569 9.47 9.21 23.56
N ALA A 570 8.25 9.58 23.18
CA ALA A 570 7.86 9.68 21.78
C ALA A 570 8.74 10.67 20.99
N HIS A 571 9.17 11.77 21.60
CA HIS A 571 10.06 12.73 20.95
C HIS A 571 11.51 12.25 20.85
N GLU A 572 12.06 11.67 21.91
CA GLU A 572 13.39 11.03 21.91
C GLU A 572 13.46 9.99 20.79
N ALA A 573 12.44 9.13 20.67
CA ALA A 573 12.29 8.18 19.58
C ALA A 573 12.07 8.84 18.21
N GLN A 574 11.28 9.92 18.10
CA GLN A 574 11.14 10.63 16.82
C GLN A 574 12.50 11.17 16.33
N GLN A 575 13.35 11.68 17.22
CA GLN A 575 14.66 12.22 16.81
C GLN A 575 15.59 11.14 16.24
N THR A 576 15.43 9.86 16.60
CA THR A 576 16.23 8.77 16.02
C THR A 576 15.80 8.37 14.61
N LEU A 577 14.66 8.88 14.13
CA LEU A 577 14.21 8.72 12.74
C LEU A 577 14.64 9.86 11.81
N SER A 578 15.38 10.86 12.32
CA SER A 578 16.05 11.83 11.46
C SER A 578 16.86 11.09 10.39
N ASP A 579 16.77 11.53 9.14
CA ASP A 579 17.45 10.94 7.97
C ASP A 579 16.95 9.55 7.50
N SER A 580 15.78 9.07 7.95
CA SER A 580 15.22 7.76 7.53
C SER A 580 14.67 7.68 6.09
N GLY A 581 14.47 8.82 5.41
CA GLY A 581 13.80 8.86 4.12
C GLY A 581 12.32 8.43 4.17
N TYR A 582 11.77 8.01 3.03
CA TYR A 582 10.32 7.77 2.89
C TYR A 582 9.81 6.47 3.54
N PHE A 583 10.68 5.52 3.87
CA PHE A 583 10.29 4.20 4.40
C PHE A 583 9.69 4.23 5.81
N THR A 584 10.02 5.24 6.64
CA THR A 584 9.53 5.34 8.03
C THR A 584 8.54 6.48 8.26
N ALA A 585 8.15 7.21 7.21
CA ALA A 585 7.37 8.46 7.32
C ALA A 585 6.06 8.31 8.14
N LEU A 586 5.42 7.13 8.10
CA LEU A 586 4.25 6.82 8.91
C LEU A 586 4.59 6.69 10.41
N LEU A 587 5.70 6.02 10.74
CA LEU A 587 6.17 5.87 12.12
C LEU A 587 6.64 7.22 12.69
N GLU A 588 7.33 8.03 11.89
CA GLU A 588 7.72 9.38 12.29
C GLU A 588 6.50 10.26 12.58
N TYR A 589 5.45 10.17 11.75
CA TYR A 589 4.17 10.85 12.00
C TYR A 589 3.48 10.38 13.29
N GLU A 590 3.41 9.06 13.56
CA GLU A 590 2.79 8.52 14.77
C GLU A 590 3.54 8.95 16.04
N LEU A 591 4.88 8.90 16.02
CA LEU A 591 5.72 9.40 17.11
C LEU A 591 5.60 10.92 17.28
N ALA A 592 5.57 11.69 16.19
CA ALA A 592 5.35 13.14 16.24
C ALA A 592 3.97 13.48 16.85
N GLN A 593 2.92 12.72 16.49
CA GLN A 593 1.57 12.87 17.03
C GLN A 593 1.51 12.55 18.53
N CYS A 594 2.19 11.49 18.98
CA CYS A 594 2.37 11.20 20.42
C CYS A 594 3.16 12.32 21.12
N SER A 595 4.25 12.80 20.51
CA SER A 595 5.12 13.84 21.10
C SER A 595 4.45 15.21 21.27
N ALA A 596 3.43 15.49 20.44
CA ALA A 596 2.63 16.70 20.45
C ALA A 596 1.34 16.57 21.28
N ASN A 597 1.11 15.42 21.93
CA ASN A 597 0.01 15.19 22.86
C ASN A 597 0.33 15.73 24.26
N ILE A 598 0.67 17.02 24.32
CA ILE A 598 0.94 17.77 25.55
C ILE A 598 -0.07 18.92 25.68
N LEU A 599 -0.32 19.36 26.91
CA LEU A 599 -1.30 20.41 27.18
C LEU A 599 -0.93 21.71 26.45
N PRO A 600 -1.88 22.36 25.75
CA PRO A 600 -1.66 23.70 25.19
C PRO A 600 -1.27 24.69 26.29
N PRO A 601 -0.27 25.55 26.04
CA PRO A 601 0.17 26.53 27.03
C PRO A 601 -0.94 27.56 27.31
N THR A 602 -1.06 27.94 28.57
CA THR A 602 -1.93 29.02 29.05
C THR A 602 -1.14 30.31 29.26
N ASP A 603 -1.83 31.40 29.63
CA ASP A 603 -1.21 32.68 29.98
C ASP A 603 -0.22 32.57 31.15
N ASP A 604 -0.41 31.58 32.04
CA ASP A 604 0.46 31.28 33.19
C ASP A 604 1.57 30.24 32.91
N SER A 605 1.57 29.57 31.74
CA SER A 605 2.58 28.56 31.40
C SER A 605 3.99 29.14 31.26
N SER A 606 5.02 28.38 31.64
CA SER A 606 6.40 28.85 31.59
C SER A 606 6.92 29.03 30.16
N GLU A 607 8.01 29.78 30.02
CA GLU A 607 8.75 29.94 28.77
C GLU A 607 9.16 28.58 28.18
N ILE A 608 9.58 27.64 29.04
CA ILE A 608 10.02 26.29 28.65
C ILE A 608 8.84 25.46 28.13
N ASP A 609 7.67 25.52 28.79
CA ASP A 609 6.48 24.78 28.35
C ASP A 609 5.98 25.29 27.00
N ARG A 610 5.96 26.62 26.81
CA ARG A 610 5.61 27.28 25.54
C ARG A 610 6.57 26.89 24.42
N ALA A 611 7.88 26.95 24.67
CA ALA A 611 8.90 26.58 23.69
C ALA A 611 8.85 25.10 23.33
N THR A 612 8.63 24.23 24.32
CA THR A 612 8.44 22.78 24.11
C THR A 612 7.22 22.53 23.23
N TYR A 613 6.06 23.09 23.58
CA TYR A 613 4.84 22.93 22.79
C TYR A 613 4.97 23.46 21.35
N ALA A 614 5.59 24.63 21.18
CA ALA A 614 5.88 25.20 19.86
C ALA A 614 6.79 24.28 19.02
N SER A 615 7.84 23.72 19.63
CA SER A 615 8.75 22.77 18.99
C SER A 615 8.04 21.48 18.56
N ARG A 616 7.20 20.88 19.42
CA ARG A 616 6.45 19.66 19.07
C ARG A 616 5.41 19.90 17.98
N ARG A 617 4.72 21.07 17.99
CA ARG A 617 3.82 21.48 16.90
C ARG A 617 4.56 21.70 15.58
N LEU A 618 5.75 22.31 15.61
CA LEU A 618 6.61 22.49 14.43
C LEU A 618 7.15 21.15 13.90
N SER A 619 7.46 20.19 14.78
CA SER A 619 7.84 18.83 14.36
C SER A 619 6.68 18.14 13.65
N LEU A 620 5.49 18.13 14.27
CA LEU A 620 4.27 17.54 13.72
C LEU A 620 3.87 18.16 12.37
N SER A 621 4.07 19.48 12.15
CA SER A 621 3.73 20.10 10.86
C SER A 621 4.58 19.58 9.71
N ARG A 622 5.85 19.25 9.95
CA ARG A 622 6.73 18.62 8.95
C ARG A 622 6.23 17.21 8.61
N CYS A 623 6.00 16.38 9.62
CA CYS A 623 5.56 14.99 9.40
C CYS A 623 4.20 14.94 8.70
N LEU A 624 3.24 15.81 9.07
CA LEU A 624 1.96 15.96 8.37
C LEU A 624 2.14 16.32 6.89
N ALA A 625 3.07 17.21 6.56
CA ALA A 625 3.35 17.55 5.17
C ALA A 625 4.03 16.41 4.39
N ASN A 626 4.91 15.63 5.03
CA ASN A 626 5.56 14.45 4.43
C ASN A 626 4.53 13.35 4.05
N ILE A 627 3.41 13.25 4.76
CA ILE A 627 2.28 12.36 4.43
C ILE A 627 1.15 13.06 3.65
N GLY A 628 1.41 14.23 3.06
CA GLY A 628 0.47 14.94 2.17
C GLY A 628 -0.65 15.75 2.84
N ARG A 629 -0.71 15.81 4.18
CA ARG A 629 -1.77 16.51 4.95
C ARG A 629 -1.47 18.00 5.12
N HIS A 630 -1.40 18.73 4.00
CA HIS A 630 -0.90 20.11 3.95
C HIS A 630 -1.75 21.15 4.70
N ASP A 631 -3.07 20.99 4.81
CA ASP A 631 -3.93 21.89 5.58
C ASP A 631 -3.65 21.80 7.09
N GLU A 632 -3.50 20.58 7.60
CA GLU A 632 -3.21 20.33 9.02
C GLU A 632 -1.78 20.73 9.37
N ALA A 633 -0.83 20.53 8.46
CA ALA A 633 0.52 21.08 8.56
C ALA A 633 0.50 22.62 8.69
N LEU A 634 -0.27 23.30 7.84
CA LEU A 634 -0.41 24.77 7.90
C LEU A 634 -1.07 25.24 9.21
N LYS A 635 -2.01 24.48 9.78
CA LYS A 635 -2.58 24.77 11.09
C LYS A 635 -1.54 24.65 12.21
N ALA A 636 -0.81 23.53 12.25
CA ALA A 636 0.19 23.25 13.28
C ALA A 636 1.37 24.25 13.24
N VAL A 637 1.87 24.61 12.04
CA VAL A 637 2.97 25.57 11.91
C VAL A 637 2.53 27.00 12.28
N ARG A 638 1.28 27.40 12.01
CA ARG A 638 0.76 28.71 12.42
C ARG A 638 0.70 28.85 13.94
N GLU A 639 0.27 27.79 14.63
CA GLU A 639 0.27 27.71 16.09
C GLU A 639 1.69 27.83 16.66
N ALA A 640 2.64 27.03 16.15
CA ALA A 640 4.04 27.09 16.55
C ALA A 640 4.68 28.47 16.31
N THR A 641 4.47 29.06 15.12
CA THR A 641 5.03 30.38 14.76
C THR A 641 4.47 31.49 15.66
N SER A 642 3.18 31.42 16.01
CA SER A 642 2.56 32.39 16.93
C SER A 642 3.21 32.34 18.31
N LEU A 643 3.46 31.14 18.84
CA LEU A 643 4.13 30.95 20.12
C LEU A 643 5.59 31.43 20.09
N TYR A 644 6.34 31.14 19.01
CA TYR A 644 7.70 31.65 18.86
C TYR A 644 7.77 33.18 18.75
N ARG A 645 6.76 33.85 18.15
CA ARG A 645 6.67 35.32 18.19
C ARG A 645 6.53 35.83 19.62
N THR A 646 5.62 35.27 20.42
CA THR A 646 5.47 35.63 21.85
C THR A 646 6.74 35.33 22.67
N LEU A 647 7.42 34.21 22.41
CA LEU A 647 8.66 33.85 23.09
C LEU A 647 9.81 34.83 22.79
N VAL A 648 9.91 35.31 21.54
CA VAL A 648 10.90 36.33 21.14
C VAL A 648 10.64 37.69 21.78
N GLU A 649 9.39 38.06 22.10
CA GLU A 649 9.09 39.30 22.84
C GLU A 649 9.66 39.29 24.27
N HIS A 650 9.75 38.12 24.91
CA HIS A 650 10.27 37.97 26.27
C HIS A 650 11.77 37.66 26.32
N ASN A 651 12.24 36.75 25.47
CA ASN A 651 13.64 36.31 25.44
C ASN A 651 14.16 36.19 23.98
N PRO A 652 14.47 37.33 23.33
CA PRO A 652 14.90 37.33 21.93
C PRO A 652 16.14 36.47 21.68
N ALA A 653 17.09 36.46 22.62
CA ALA A 653 18.39 35.79 22.43
C ALA A 653 18.26 34.27 22.31
N ALA A 654 17.28 33.66 22.98
CA ALA A 654 17.03 32.22 22.90
C ALA A 654 16.21 31.84 21.66
N HIS A 655 15.06 32.51 21.44
CA HIS A 655 14.03 32.01 20.51
C HIS A 655 14.07 32.58 19.10
N THR A 656 14.95 33.56 18.81
CA THR A 656 15.07 34.15 17.46
C THR A 656 15.44 33.13 16.36
N PRO A 657 16.34 32.14 16.60
CA PRO A 657 16.62 31.08 15.63
C PRO A 657 15.40 30.18 15.35
N ASP A 658 14.64 29.81 16.39
CA ASP A 658 13.45 28.96 16.27
C ASP A 658 12.29 29.68 15.58
N LEU A 659 12.10 30.98 15.87
CA LEU A 659 11.19 31.82 15.11
C LEU A 659 11.54 31.80 13.62
N ALA A 660 12.81 31.99 13.24
CA ALA A 660 13.22 31.91 11.84
C ALA A 660 13.01 30.52 11.20
N SER A 661 13.19 29.44 11.96
CA SER A 661 12.88 28.07 11.52
C SER A 661 11.36 27.88 11.28
N SER A 662 10.53 28.33 12.23
CA SER A 662 9.07 28.28 12.10
C SER A 662 8.54 29.13 10.93
N LEU A 663 9.11 30.31 10.68
CA LEU A 663 8.78 31.18 9.55
C LEU A 663 9.16 30.54 8.20
N ASN A 664 10.31 29.87 8.07
CA ASN A 664 10.66 29.12 6.86
C ASN A 664 9.59 28.05 6.55
N ASN A 665 9.22 27.24 7.55
CA ASN A 665 8.23 26.18 7.38
C ASN A 665 6.84 26.77 7.09
N LEU A 666 6.45 27.85 7.78
CA LEU A 666 5.20 28.57 7.51
C LEU A 666 5.17 29.08 6.06
N ALA A 667 6.25 29.68 5.55
CA ALA A 667 6.32 30.14 4.15
C ALA A 667 6.14 29.00 3.14
N ASN A 668 6.78 27.85 3.38
CA ASN A 668 6.61 26.65 2.56
C ASN A 668 5.16 26.13 2.61
N HIS A 669 4.57 25.97 3.79
CA HIS A 669 3.19 25.49 3.95
C HIS A 669 2.15 26.50 3.42
N LEU A 670 2.41 27.81 3.48
CA LEU A 670 1.60 28.86 2.83
C LEU A 670 1.63 28.72 1.31
N ASN A 671 2.82 28.53 0.73
CA ASN A 671 3.00 28.36 -0.70
C ASN A 671 2.28 27.11 -1.23
N ASN A 672 2.39 25.98 -0.52
CA ASN A 672 1.72 24.73 -0.89
C ASN A 672 0.19 24.84 -0.84
N ASN A 673 -0.35 25.73 0.00
CA ASN A 673 -1.78 26.06 0.07
C ASN A 673 -2.16 27.30 -0.80
N GLY A 674 -1.32 27.65 -1.78
CA GLY A 674 -1.59 28.70 -2.77
C GLY A 674 -1.44 30.15 -2.28
N GLN A 675 -1.04 30.38 -1.02
CA GLN A 675 -0.91 31.70 -0.40
C GLN A 675 0.43 32.40 -0.75
N GLN A 676 0.79 32.44 -2.03
CA GLN A 676 2.12 32.82 -2.55
C GLN A 676 2.67 34.17 -2.08
N ARG A 677 1.82 35.19 -1.88
CA ARG A 677 2.25 36.52 -1.40
C ARG A 677 2.57 36.51 0.10
N GLU A 678 1.76 35.82 0.91
CA GLU A 678 1.99 35.66 2.36
C GLU A 678 3.25 34.83 2.60
N ALA A 679 3.48 33.80 1.77
CA ALA A 679 4.69 33.00 1.77
C ALA A 679 5.95 33.86 1.52
N LEU A 680 5.95 34.69 0.46
CA LEU A 680 7.07 35.59 0.17
C LEU A 680 7.38 36.55 1.32
N THR A 681 6.37 37.21 1.90
CA THR A 681 6.59 38.11 3.04
C THR A 681 7.16 37.38 4.26
N THR A 682 6.70 36.15 4.51
CA THR A 682 7.15 35.31 5.64
C THR A 682 8.59 34.83 5.44
N ALA A 683 8.96 34.42 4.22
CA ALA A 683 10.33 34.03 3.89
C ALA A 683 11.31 35.21 3.96
N GLN A 684 10.86 36.42 3.58
CA GLN A 684 11.67 37.64 3.68
C GLN A 684 11.92 38.03 5.16
N GLU A 685 10.93 37.83 6.05
CA GLU A 685 11.09 37.94 7.51
C GLU A 685 12.16 36.95 8.02
N ALA A 686 12.05 35.67 7.65
CA ALA A 686 12.99 34.62 8.03
C ALA A 686 14.44 34.90 7.58
N VAL A 687 14.66 35.28 6.31
CA VAL A 687 15.99 35.66 5.79
C VAL A 687 16.55 36.88 6.53
N THR A 688 15.71 37.87 6.84
CA THR A 688 16.15 39.07 7.58
C THR A 688 16.64 38.72 8.98
N ILE A 689 15.97 37.77 9.65
CA ILE A 689 16.41 37.24 10.95
C ILE A 689 17.70 36.42 10.80
N ARG A 690 17.76 35.48 9.85
CA ARG A 690 18.95 34.63 9.64
C ARG A 690 20.19 35.42 9.24
N ARG A 691 20.08 36.52 8.48
CA ARG A 691 21.22 37.40 8.18
C ARG A 691 21.81 38.03 9.45
N LYS A 692 20.97 38.61 10.31
CA LYS A 692 21.42 39.18 11.60
C LYS A 692 22.07 38.14 12.50
N LEU A 693 21.52 36.93 12.56
CA LEU A 693 22.11 35.82 13.31
C LEU A 693 23.48 35.42 12.74
N ALA A 694 23.61 35.31 11.41
CA ALA A 694 24.88 35.00 10.74
C ALA A 694 25.92 36.13 10.85
N GLU A 695 25.52 37.41 10.94
CA GLU A 695 26.42 38.53 11.24
C GLU A 695 27.05 38.43 12.64
N HIS A 696 26.29 37.96 13.64
CA HIS A 696 26.76 37.81 15.01
C HIS A 696 27.51 36.50 15.27
N ASN A 697 27.05 35.38 14.69
CA ASN A 697 27.71 34.08 14.80
C ASN A 697 27.64 33.32 13.46
N PRO A 698 28.60 33.59 12.53
CA PRO A 698 28.60 32.96 11.22
C PRO A 698 28.65 31.44 11.30
N ALA A 699 29.51 30.88 12.15
CA ALA A 699 29.75 29.43 12.21
C ALA A 699 28.48 28.63 12.54
N ALA A 700 27.59 29.17 13.38
CA ALA A 700 26.34 28.51 13.74
C ALA A 700 25.19 28.75 12.75
N HIS A 701 25.13 29.91 12.08
CA HIS A 701 23.92 30.35 11.38
C HIS A 701 24.06 30.53 9.86
N THR A 702 25.27 30.42 9.30
CA THR A 702 25.46 30.50 7.84
C THR A 702 24.78 29.34 7.07
N PRO A 703 24.74 28.07 7.56
CA PRO A 703 23.98 27.00 6.90
C PRO A 703 22.47 27.29 6.84
N ASP A 704 21.89 27.70 7.97
CA ASP A 704 20.47 28.07 8.07
C ASP A 704 20.12 29.27 7.20
N LEU A 705 21.01 30.26 7.09
CA LEU A 705 20.85 31.40 6.20
C LEU A 705 20.75 30.94 4.74
N ALA A 706 21.60 30.00 4.29
CA ALA A 706 21.50 29.47 2.94
C ALA A 706 20.19 28.70 2.69
N ALA A 707 19.68 27.96 3.70
CA ALA A 707 18.37 27.32 3.60
C ALA A 707 17.23 28.35 3.46
N SER A 708 17.22 29.41 4.28
CA SER A 708 16.25 30.51 4.15
C SER A 708 16.36 31.24 2.80
N LEU A 709 17.57 31.51 2.31
CA LEU A 709 17.81 32.15 1.01
C LEU A 709 17.30 31.29 -0.16
N ASN A 710 17.53 29.98 -0.10
CA ASN A 710 17.02 29.03 -1.09
C ASN A 710 15.48 29.02 -1.15
N ASN A 711 14.81 29.06 0.00
CA ASN A 711 13.35 29.13 0.05
C ASN A 711 12.84 30.51 -0.41
N LEU A 712 13.49 31.60 -0.02
CA LEU A 712 13.17 32.95 -0.51
C LEU A 712 13.29 33.05 -2.03
N ALA A 713 14.34 32.47 -2.63
CA ALA A 713 14.49 32.43 -4.08
C ALA A 713 13.31 31.72 -4.78
N ASN A 714 12.83 30.60 -4.22
CA ASN A 714 11.65 29.90 -4.71
C ASN A 714 10.39 30.78 -4.64
N HIS A 715 10.16 31.48 -3.52
CA HIS A 715 9.01 32.37 -3.37
C HIS A 715 9.09 33.63 -4.24
N LEU A 716 10.29 34.17 -4.48
CA LEU A 716 10.52 35.28 -5.42
C LEU A 716 10.20 34.85 -6.86
N ASN A 717 10.66 33.67 -7.28
CA ASN A 717 10.33 33.07 -8.58
C ASN A 717 8.81 32.88 -8.75
N ASN A 718 8.14 32.31 -7.75
CA ASN A 718 6.69 32.07 -7.78
C ASN A 718 5.87 33.37 -7.84
N ASN A 719 6.41 34.50 -7.38
CA ASN A 719 5.81 35.84 -7.53
C ASN A 719 6.31 36.61 -8.77
N GLY A 720 7.09 35.97 -9.65
CA GLY A 720 7.58 36.54 -10.91
C GLY A 720 8.84 37.41 -10.82
N GLN A 721 9.49 37.49 -9.65
CA GLN A 721 10.69 38.31 -9.42
C GLN A 721 11.99 37.59 -9.84
N GLN A 722 12.05 37.18 -11.11
CA GLN A 722 13.07 36.27 -11.67
C GLN A 722 14.53 36.67 -11.40
N ARG A 723 14.86 37.97 -11.49
CA ARG A 723 16.24 38.45 -11.26
C ARG A 723 16.64 38.43 -9.79
N GLU A 724 15.68 38.70 -8.90
CA GLU A 724 15.89 38.68 -7.45
C GLU A 724 16.03 37.23 -6.97
N ALA A 725 15.23 36.32 -7.53
CA ALA A 725 15.35 34.88 -7.30
C ALA A 725 16.74 34.35 -7.67
N LEU A 726 17.20 34.63 -8.90
CA LEU A 726 18.56 34.27 -9.37
C LEU A 726 19.66 34.80 -8.44
N THR A 727 19.60 36.08 -8.08
CA THR A 727 20.60 36.71 -7.20
C THR A 727 20.64 36.05 -5.82
N THR A 728 19.46 35.76 -5.24
CA THR A 728 19.29 35.15 -3.92
C THR A 728 19.77 33.68 -3.92
N ALA A 729 19.49 32.94 -4.99
CA ALA A 729 19.96 31.57 -5.17
C ALA A 729 21.49 31.50 -5.34
N GLN A 730 22.08 32.44 -6.07
CA GLN A 730 23.54 32.53 -6.24
C GLN A 730 24.24 32.79 -4.89
N GLU A 731 23.64 33.60 -4.00
CA GLU A 731 24.11 33.79 -2.61
C GLU A 731 24.05 32.46 -1.83
N ALA A 732 22.93 31.74 -1.88
CA ALA A 732 22.74 30.45 -1.22
C ALA A 732 23.74 29.38 -1.69
N VAL A 733 23.94 29.23 -3.00
CA VAL A 733 24.93 28.30 -3.60
C VAL A 733 26.35 28.70 -3.21
N THR A 734 26.68 30.00 -3.22
CA THR A 734 28.03 30.47 -2.83
C THR A 734 28.35 30.13 -1.37
N ILE A 735 27.34 30.19 -0.49
CA ILE A 735 27.47 29.74 0.91
C ILE A 735 27.63 28.22 0.97
N ARG A 736 26.70 27.47 0.35
CA ARG A 736 26.67 25.99 0.43
C ARG A 736 27.92 25.34 -0.17
N ARG A 737 28.51 25.93 -1.22
CA ARG A 737 29.77 25.45 -1.81
C ARG A 737 30.94 25.57 -0.82
N LYS A 738 31.09 26.70 -0.13
CA LYS A 738 32.10 26.87 0.94
C LYS A 738 31.88 25.93 2.12
N LEU A 739 30.62 25.67 2.49
CA LEU A 739 30.29 24.72 3.55
C LEU A 739 30.66 23.28 3.14
N ALA A 740 30.34 22.87 1.90
CA ALA A 740 30.71 21.57 1.35
C ALA A 740 32.23 21.40 1.16
N GLU A 741 32.98 22.45 0.84
CA GLU A 741 34.45 22.43 0.82
C GLU A 741 35.06 22.09 2.19
N HIS A 742 34.41 22.51 3.29
CA HIS A 742 34.89 22.26 4.66
C HIS A 742 34.34 20.97 5.28
N ASN A 743 33.09 20.61 5.01
CA ASN A 743 32.47 19.37 5.47
C ASN A 743 31.55 18.79 4.36
N PRO A 744 32.10 18.02 3.42
CA PRO A 744 31.34 17.48 2.29
C PRO A 744 30.17 16.61 2.75
N ALA A 745 30.37 15.77 3.77
CA ALA A 745 29.38 14.80 4.22
C ALA A 745 28.09 15.47 4.73
N ALA A 746 28.20 16.61 5.43
CA ALA A 746 27.05 17.32 5.97
C ALA A 746 26.37 18.29 4.98
N HIS A 747 27.09 18.78 3.96
CA HIS A 747 26.63 19.92 3.15
C HIS A 747 26.51 19.66 1.64
N THR A 748 26.95 18.49 1.15
CA THR A 748 26.75 18.11 -0.27
C THR A 748 25.26 17.98 -0.65
N PRO A 749 24.36 17.39 0.17
CA PRO A 749 22.93 17.32 -0.17
C PRO A 749 22.30 18.70 -0.35
N ASP A 750 22.62 19.62 0.58
CA ASP A 750 22.17 21.00 0.51
C ASP A 750 22.72 21.75 -0.72
N LEU A 751 24.00 21.54 -1.04
CA LEU A 751 24.59 22.12 -2.25
C LEU A 751 23.87 21.63 -3.51
N ALA A 752 23.60 20.33 -3.62
CA ALA A 752 22.88 19.74 -4.75
C ALA A 752 21.47 20.35 -4.90
N MET A 753 20.72 20.49 -3.80
CA MET A 753 19.39 21.13 -3.80
C MET A 753 19.43 22.58 -4.30
N SER A 754 20.40 23.38 -3.83
CA SER A 754 20.49 24.78 -4.25
C SER A 754 21.03 24.95 -5.67
N LEU A 755 21.87 24.04 -6.16
CA LEU A 755 22.30 24.01 -7.57
C LEU A 755 21.12 23.67 -8.49
N ASN A 756 20.30 22.66 -8.14
CA ASN A 756 19.10 22.32 -8.90
C ASN A 756 18.13 23.51 -9.01
N ASN A 757 17.90 24.23 -7.91
CA ASN A 757 17.08 25.43 -7.92
C ASN A 757 17.74 26.59 -8.70
N LEU A 758 19.05 26.77 -8.59
CA LEU A 758 19.79 27.78 -9.34
C LEU A 758 19.68 27.57 -10.86
N ALA A 759 19.71 26.32 -11.34
CA ALA A 759 19.51 26.01 -12.75
C ALA A 759 18.16 26.51 -13.29
N ILE A 760 17.08 26.36 -12.50
CA ILE A 760 15.74 26.87 -12.83
C ILE A 760 15.76 28.40 -13.04
N TYR A 761 16.42 29.14 -12.14
CA TYR A 761 16.47 30.59 -12.26
C TYR A 761 17.43 31.08 -13.35
N LEU A 762 18.50 30.34 -13.65
CA LEU A 762 19.39 30.64 -14.78
C LEU A 762 18.63 30.53 -16.11
N ASP A 763 17.89 29.45 -16.31
CA ASP A 763 17.06 29.25 -17.50
C ASP A 763 15.97 30.33 -17.61
N GLY A 764 15.24 30.60 -16.53
CA GLY A 764 14.21 31.65 -16.45
C GLY A 764 14.71 33.07 -16.70
N ASN A 765 16.03 33.32 -16.57
CA ASN A 765 16.67 34.60 -16.92
C ASN A 765 17.35 34.59 -18.31
N GLY A 766 17.25 33.49 -19.06
CA GLY A 766 17.79 33.37 -20.42
C GLY A 766 19.25 32.91 -20.48
N GLN A 767 19.71 32.12 -19.51
CA GLN A 767 21.05 31.54 -19.44
C GLN A 767 21.03 30.00 -19.56
N PRO A 768 20.53 29.40 -20.66
CA PRO A 768 20.27 27.96 -20.77
C PRO A 768 21.54 27.08 -20.73
N HIS A 769 22.69 27.59 -21.16
CA HIS A 769 23.98 26.88 -21.05
C HIS A 769 24.46 26.81 -19.59
N ASP A 770 24.37 27.92 -18.84
CA ASP A 770 24.74 27.96 -17.43
C ASP A 770 23.77 27.08 -16.60
N ALA A 771 22.48 27.08 -16.95
CA ALA A 771 21.46 26.22 -16.36
C ALA A 771 21.79 24.73 -16.54
N LEU A 772 22.10 24.30 -17.77
CA LEU A 772 22.49 22.92 -18.07
C LEU A 772 23.72 22.49 -17.26
N GLN A 773 24.79 23.30 -17.24
CA GLN A 773 26.00 22.99 -16.46
C GLN A 773 25.69 22.85 -14.97
N THR A 774 24.86 23.75 -14.42
CA THR A 774 24.48 23.76 -13.00
C THR A 774 23.59 22.56 -12.64
N ALA A 775 22.65 22.19 -13.51
CA ALA A 775 21.81 21.00 -13.33
C ALA A 775 22.60 19.69 -13.41
N GLN A 776 23.61 19.63 -14.28
CA GLN A 776 24.51 18.48 -14.38
C GLN A 776 25.38 18.34 -13.10
N GLU A 777 25.86 19.44 -12.53
CA GLU A 777 26.55 19.45 -11.24
C GLU A 777 25.63 18.90 -10.14
N ALA A 778 24.40 19.43 -10.02
CA ALA A 778 23.42 18.98 -9.04
C ALA A 778 23.07 17.49 -9.17
N THR A 779 22.78 17.03 -10.38
CA THR A 779 22.40 15.63 -10.65
C THR A 779 23.54 14.66 -10.37
N ASN A 780 24.79 15.04 -10.66
CA ASN A 780 25.94 14.21 -10.35
C ASN A 780 26.14 14.07 -8.83
N LEU A 781 25.97 15.15 -8.05
CA LEU A 781 26.00 15.08 -6.59
C LEU A 781 24.87 14.18 -6.05
N TYR A 782 23.64 14.33 -6.55
CA TYR A 782 22.52 13.49 -6.15
C TYR A 782 22.70 12.01 -6.53
N ARG A 783 23.36 11.71 -7.65
CA ARG A 783 23.68 10.32 -8.03
C ARG A 783 24.63 9.67 -7.02
N THR A 784 25.73 10.33 -6.67
CA THR A 784 26.65 9.84 -5.62
C THR A 784 25.97 9.73 -4.25
N LEU A 785 25.06 10.64 -3.91
CA LEU A 785 24.29 10.57 -2.66
C LEU A 785 23.32 9.38 -2.65
N ALA A 786 22.61 9.11 -3.76
CA ALA A 786 21.69 7.99 -3.90
C ALA A 786 22.41 6.62 -3.98
N GLU A 787 23.63 6.57 -4.53
CA GLU A 787 24.49 5.37 -4.50
C GLU A 787 24.84 4.94 -3.07
N HIS A 788 24.98 5.90 -2.14
CA HIS A 788 25.28 5.62 -0.73
C HIS A 788 24.03 5.45 0.14
N ASN A 789 23.00 6.29 -0.06
CA ASN A 789 21.78 6.32 0.75
C ASN A 789 20.52 6.43 -0.13
N PRO A 790 20.13 5.35 -0.84
CA PRO A 790 19.05 5.39 -1.84
C PRO A 790 17.69 5.75 -1.24
N GLY A 791 17.39 5.31 -0.01
CA GLY A 791 16.13 5.60 0.69
C GLY A 791 15.90 7.09 0.97
N ILE A 792 16.96 7.91 0.99
CA ILE A 792 16.90 9.36 1.21
C ILE A 792 16.88 10.11 -0.13
N TYR A 793 17.87 9.85 -1.00
CA TYR A 793 18.19 10.76 -2.11
C TYR A 793 17.68 10.33 -3.49
N THR A 794 17.08 9.14 -3.63
CA THR A 794 16.45 8.73 -4.90
C THR A 794 15.34 9.69 -5.38
N PRO A 795 14.46 10.24 -4.50
CA PRO A 795 13.49 11.27 -4.89
C PRO A 795 14.11 12.53 -5.47
N ASP A 796 15.19 13.03 -4.86
CA ASP A 796 15.88 14.24 -5.31
C ASP A 796 16.61 14.01 -6.62
N LEU A 797 17.28 12.87 -6.78
CA LEU A 797 17.90 12.44 -8.04
C LEU A 797 16.86 12.38 -9.16
N ALA A 798 15.71 11.73 -8.92
CA ALA A 798 14.64 11.65 -9.90
C ALA A 798 14.12 13.05 -10.30
N SER A 799 14.01 13.97 -9.34
CA SER A 799 13.60 15.35 -9.61
C SER A 799 14.65 16.14 -10.41
N SER A 800 15.94 16.01 -10.06
CA SER A 800 17.02 16.71 -10.76
C SER A 800 17.19 16.21 -12.20
N LEU A 801 16.97 14.92 -12.44
CA LEU A 801 16.98 14.32 -13.79
C LEU A 801 15.86 14.86 -14.70
N ILE A 802 14.65 15.14 -14.18
CA ILE A 802 13.59 15.80 -14.97
C ILE A 802 14.04 17.19 -15.44
N ASN A 803 14.63 17.97 -14.53
CA ASN A 803 15.13 19.31 -14.85
C ASN A 803 16.29 19.24 -15.86
N LEU A 804 17.24 18.33 -15.63
CA LEU A 804 18.37 18.10 -16.53
C LEU A 804 17.91 17.70 -17.94
N ALA A 805 16.91 16.82 -18.08
CA ALA A 805 16.33 16.45 -19.37
C ALA A 805 15.73 17.68 -20.11
N THR A 806 15.09 18.58 -19.37
CA THR A 806 14.55 19.83 -19.94
C THR A 806 15.66 20.75 -20.46
N TYR A 807 16.77 20.89 -19.72
CA TYR A 807 17.90 21.70 -20.18
C TYR A 807 18.69 21.05 -21.31
N LEU A 808 18.80 19.71 -21.36
CA LEU A 808 19.41 19.00 -22.49
C LEU A 808 18.61 19.24 -23.78
N ASP A 809 17.29 19.08 -23.75
CA ASP A 809 16.42 19.33 -24.90
C ASP A 809 16.49 20.80 -25.37
N GLY A 810 16.38 21.75 -24.43
CA GLY A 810 16.48 23.19 -24.71
C GLY A 810 17.83 23.63 -25.29
N ASN A 811 18.91 22.90 -25.03
CA ASN A 811 20.24 23.12 -25.61
C ASN A 811 20.50 22.32 -26.90
N GLY A 812 19.52 21.53 -27.38
CA GLY A 812 19.62 20.78 -28.63
C GLY A 812 20.24 19.38 -28.49
N GLN A 813 20.12 18.75 -27.32
CA GLN A 813 20.58 17.39 -27.01
C GLN A 813 19.39 16.41 -26.77
N PRO A 814 18.47 16.23 -27.75
CA PRO A 814 17.19 15.53 -27.52
C PRO A 814 17.33 14.03 -27.21
N HIS A 815 18.38 13.36 -27.71
CA HIS A 815 18.65 11.95 -27.39
C HIS A 815 19.08 11.77 -25.93
N GLU A 816 19.93 12.67 -25.42
CA GLU A 816 20.39 12.65 -24.02
C GLU A 816 19.26 13.06 -23.08
N ALA A 817 18.42 14.03 -23.49
CA ALA A 817 17.19 14.40 -22.78
C ALA A 817 16.24 13.20 -22.63
N LEU A 818 16.00 12.44 -23.70
CA LEU A 818 15.18 11.24 -23.67
C LEU A 818 15.72 10.18 -22.70
N GLN A 819 17.02 9.88 -22.75
CA GLN A 819 17.65 8.93 -21.83
C GLN A 819 17.52 9.37 -20.37
N THR A 820 17.79 10.65 -20.09
CA THR A 820 17.70 11.25 -18.75
C THR A 820 16.26 11.23 -18.21
N ALA A 821 15.26 11.56 -19.05
CA ALA A 821 13.86 11.49 -18.68
C ALA A 821 13.37 10.05 -18.46
N GLN A 822 13.94 9.07 -19.18
CA GLN A 822 13.64 7.66 -19.00
C GLN A 822 14.20 7.12 -17.67
N GLU A 823 15.41 7.54 -17.28
CA GLU A 823 16.00 7.28 -15.96
C GLU A 823 15.12 7.88 -14.85
N ALA A 824 14.80 9.17 -14.94
CA ALA A 824 13.93 9.87 -13.98
C ALA A 824 12.58 9.17 -13.80
N THR A 825 11.94 8.80 -14.92
CA THR A 825 10.64 8.12 -14.90
C THR A 825 10.74 6.77 -14.21
N ASN A 826 11.80 5.99 -14.47
CA ASN A 826 11.99 4.68 -13.84
C ASN A 826 12.26 4.80 -12.33
N LEU A 827 13.01 5.81 -11.88
CA LEU A 827 13.15 6.09 -10.44
C LEU A 827 11.81 6.49 -9.80
N TYR A 828 11.04 7.35 -10.46
CA TYR A 828 9.68 7.69 -10.00
C TYR A 828 8.72 6.51 -9.99
N ARG A 829 8.96 5.47 -10.80
CA ARG A 829 8.21 4.21 -10.70
C ARG A 829 8.48 3.51 -9.38
N THR A 830 9.74 3.16 -9.11
CA THR A 830 10.16 2.51 -7.85
C THR A 830 9.73 3.32 -6.61
N LEU A 831 9.82 4.65 -6.67
CA LEU A 831 9.32 5.51 -5.58
C LEU A 831 7.80 5.41 -5.40
N THR A 832 7.03 5.33 -6.49
CA THR A 832 5.56 5.17 -6.47
C THR A 832 5.16 3.77 -5.98
N GLU A 833 5.95 2.73 -6.22
CA GLU A 833 5.72 1.38 -5.66
C GLU A 833 5.75 1.40 -4.12
N HIS A 834 6.70 2.12 -3.52
CA HIS A 834 6.86 2.23 -2.06
C HIS A 834 5.93 3.26 -1.40
N ASN A 835 5.84 4.49 -1.92
CA ASN A 835 4.98 5.55 -1.39
C ASN A 835 4.14 6.20 -2.51
N PRO A 836 3.03 5.55 -2.92
CA PRO A 836 2.17 6.07 -3.97
C PRO A 836 1.58 7.45 -3.63
N ALA A 837 1.21 7.68 -2.37
CA ALA A 837 0.58 8.92 -1.94
C ALA A 837 1.48 10.16 -2.17
N ALA A 838 2.80 10.00 -2.02
CA ALA A 838 3.76 11.08 -2.24
C ALA A 838 4.17 11.23 -3.72
N TYR A 839 4.54 10.15 -4.40
CA TYR A 839 5.33 10.24 -5.64
C TYR A 839 4.55 10.14 -6.95
N THR A 840 3.27 9.78 -6.90
CA THR A 840 2.41 9.70 -8.08
C THR A 840 2.32 10.97 -8.91
N PRO A 841 2.10 12.17 -8.32
CA PRO A 841 1.97 13.39 -9.11
C PRO A 841 3.26 13.67 -9.90
N ASN A 842 4.41 13.31 -9.31
CA ASN A 842 5.74 13.40 -9.91
C ASN A 842 5.93 12.39 -11.04
N LEU A 843 5.51 11.13 -10.86
CA LEU A 843 5.55 10.14 -11.95
C LEU A 843 4.71 10.61 -13.15
N ALA A 844 3.48 11.07 -12.93
CA ALA A 844 2.63 11.60 -14.00
C ALA A 844 3.23 12.82 -14.71
N MET A 845 3.98 13.66 -13.98
CA MET A 845 4.75 14.76 -14.56
C MET A 845 5.94 14.25 -15.40
N SER A 846 6.70 13.29 -14.87
CA SER A 846 7.83 12.64 -15.56
C SER A 846 7.38 12.01 -16.88
N LEU A 847 6.23 11.33 -16.88
CA LEU A 847 5.62 10.69 -18.05
C LEU A 847 5.18 11.70 -19.11
N ASN A 848 4.59 12.84 -18.72
CA ASN A 848 4.26 13.92 -19.67
C ASN A 848 5.52 14.46 -20.38
N ASN A 849 6.62 14.61 -19.64
CA ASN A 849 7.87 15.09 -20.20
C ASN A 849 8.52 14.02 -21.09
N LEU A 850 8.58 12.76 -20.63
CA LEU A 850 9.04 11.61 -21.40
C LEU A 850 8.25 11.44 -22.71
N ALA A 851 6.92 11.58 -22.68
CA ALA A 851 6.08 11.57 -23.88
C ALA A 851 6.40 12.72 -24.86
N THR A 852 6.91 13.85 -24.36
CA THR A 852 7.33 14.98 -25.20
C THR A 852 8.68 14.67 -25.87
N TYR A 853 9.64 14.12 -25.13
CA TYR A 853 10.94 13.73 -25.69
C TYR A 853 10.84 12.53 -26.65
N LEU A 854 10.02 11.51 -26.35
CA LEU A 854 9.77 10.38 -27.26
C LEU A 854 9.27 10.87 -28.63
N ASP A 855 8.35 11.83 -28.64
CA ASP A 855 7.82 12.41 -29.88
C ASP A 855 8.89 13.19 -30.65
N GLY A 856 9.65 14.05 -29.96
CA GLY A 856 10.75 14.82 -30.55
C GLY A 856 11.88 13.95 -31.12
N ASN A 857 12.04 12.73 -30.60
CA ASN A 857 12.99 11.72 -31.08
C ASN A 857 12.37 10.76 -32.13
N GLY A 858 11.17 11.04 -32.64
CA GLY A 858 10.55 10.25 -33.71
C GLY A 858 9.86 8.96 -33.28
N GLN A 859 9.47 8.84 -31.99
CA GLN A 859 8.76 7.68 -31.42
C GLN A 859 7.30 8.01 -31.04
N PRO A 860 6.42 8.43 -32.00
CA PRO A 860 5.08 8.95 -31.70
C PRO A 860 4.12 7.90 -31.09
N HIS A 861 4.34 6.61 -31.35
CA HIS A 861 3.54 5.54 -30.74
C HIS A 861 3.84 5.38 -29.24
N ASP A 862 5.12 5.31 -28.86
CA ASP A 862 5.55 5.22 -27.46
C ASP A 862 5.19 6.51 -26.70
N ALA A 863 5.32 7.66 -27.37
CA ALA A 863 4.90 8.96 -26.88
C ALA A 863 3.40 9.02 -26.56
N LEU A 864 2.56 8.50 -27.46
CA LEU A 864 1.12 8.42 -27.25
C LEU A 864 0.76 7.49 -26.07
N GLN A 865 1.38 6.31 -25.98
CA GLN A 865 1.16 5.39 -24.86
C GLN A 865 1.55 6.05 -23.53
N THR A 866 2.70 6.71 -23.48
CA THR A 866 3.22 7.38 -22.28
C THR A 866 2.34 8.56 -21.85
N ALA A 867 1.85 9.38 -22.79
CA ALA A 867 0.91 10.46 -22.48
C ALA A 867 -0.48 9.95 -22.05
N GLN A 868 -0.94 8.85 -22.63
CA GLN A 868 -2.18 8.20 -22.20
C GLN A 868 -2.05 7.67 -20.77
N GLU A 869 -0.88 7.08 -20.44
CA GLU A 869 -0.58 6.64 -19.08
C GLU A 869 -0.57 7.85 -18.12
N ALA A 870 0.10 8.96 -18.43
CA ALA A 870 0.08 10.19 -17.61
C ALA A 870 -1.35 10.76 -17.35
N VAL A 871 -2.21 10.77 -18.37
CA VAL A 871 -3.61 11.23 -18.24
C VAL A 871 -4.44 10.31 -17.34
N THR A 872 -4.25 9.00 -17.43
CA THR A 872 -4.95 8.04 -16.56
C THR A 872 -4.59 8.27 -15.09
N ILE A 873 -3.32 8.52 -14.77
CA ILE A 873 -2.91 8.88 -13.40
C ILE A 873 -3.57 10.18 -12.96
N ARG A 874 -3.48 11.24 -13.78
CA ARG A 874 -4.03 12.55 -13.41
C ARG A 874 -5.55 12.57 -13.30
N ARG A 875 -6.28 11.70 -14.01
CA ARG A 875 -7.73 11.53 -13.79
C ARG A 875 -8.01 10.96 -12.40
N LYS A 876 -7.36 9.86 -12.01
CA LYS A 876 -7.53 9.26 -10.66
C LYS A 876 -7.21 10.27 -9.55
N LEU A 877 -6.08 10.97 -9.66
CA LEU A 877 -5.69 12.04 -8.74
C LEU A 877 -6.75 13.16 -8.68
N ALA A 878 -7.27 13.60 -9.81
CA ALA A 878 -8.31 14.63 -9.88
C ALA A 878 -9.71 14.17 -9.45
N GLU A 879 -9.98 12.85 -9.38
CA GLU A 879 -11.21 12.33 -8.77
C GLU A 879 -11.12 12.32 -7.24
N HIS A 880 -9.94 12.00 -6.67
CA HIS A 880 -9.73 12.01 -5.22
C HIS A 880 -9.55 13.42 -4.63
N ASN A 881 -8.69 14.25 -5.25
CA ASN A 881 -8.50 15.66 -4.87
C ASN A 881 -8.64 16.58 -6.10
N PRO A 882 -9.88 16.94 -6.48
CA PRO A 882 -10.13 17.80 -7.63
C PRO A 882 -9.45 19.17 -7.53
N ALA A 883 -9.39 19.75 -6.32
CA ALA A 883 -8.83 21.07 -6.10
C ALA A 883 -7.33 21.12 -6.39
N ALA A 884 -6.58 20.09 -5.99
CA ALA A 884 -5.14 20.02 -6.24
C ALA A 884 -4.78 19.60 -7.67
N HIS A 885 -5.52 18.64 -8.27
CA HIS A 885 -5.03 17.92 -9.46
C HIS A 885 -5.78 18.19 -10.77
N THR A 886 -6.94 18.87 -10.76
CA THR A 886 -7.62 19.24 -12.03
C THR A 886 -6.82 20.18 -12.95
N PRO A 887 -5.96 21.12 -12.47
CA PRO A 887 -5.13 21.93 -13.37
C PRO A 887 -4.13 21.07 -14.17
N ASP A 888 -3.49 20.12 -13.50
CA ASP A 888 -2.49 19.22 -14.09
C ASP A 888 -3.12 18.15 -15.00
N LEU A 889 -4.34 17.70 -14.68
CA LEU A 889 -5.13 16.86 -15.59
C LEU A 889 -5.38 17.61 -16.90
N ALA A 890 -5.80 18.87 -16.87
CA ALA A 890 -6.03 19.64 -18.08
C ALA A 890 -4.73 19.88 -18.89
N MET A 891 -3.57 19.99 -18.22
CA MET A 891 -2.27 20.04 -18.89
C MET A 891 -1.94 18.71 -19.59
N SER A 892 -2.11 17.58 -18.89
CA SER A 892 -1.87 16.24 -19.45
C SER A 892 -2.80 15.93 -20.63
N LEU A 893 -4.07 16.36 -20.55
CA LEU A 893 -5.04 16.24 -21.64
C LEU A 893 -4.65 17.06 -22.87
N ASN A 894 -4.10 18.28 -22.70
CA ASN A 894 -3.56 19.05 -23.83
C ASN A 894 -2.40 18.29 -24.51
N ASN A 895 -1.49 17.70 -23.72
CA ASN A 895 -0.36 16.95 -24.25
C ASN A 895 -0.82 15.68 -24.98
N LEU A 896 -1.73 14.91 -24.38
CA LEU A 896 -2.37 13.76 -25.03
C LEU A 896 -3.11 14.15 -26.32
N ALA A 897 -3.78 15.30 -26.35
CA ALA A 897 -4.43 15.81 -27.57
C ALA A 897 -3.43 16.15 -28.68
N ASN A 898 -2.18 16.53 -28.35
CA ASN A 898 -1.12 16.68 -29.34
C ASN A 898 -0.67 15.32 -29.87
N ARG A 899 -0.27 14.40 -28.99
CA ARG A 899 0.17 13.04 -29.34
C ARG A 899 -0.89 12.27 -30.15
N LEU A 900 -2.17 12.43 -29.84
CA LEU A 900 -3.28 11.85 -30.61
C LEU A 900 -3.38 12.40 -32.04
N ALA A 901 -3.16 13.69 -32.24
CA ALA A 901 -3.22 14.30 -33.57
C ALA A 901 -2.01 13.89 -34.42
N ASP A 902 -0.82 13.92 -33.84
CA ASP A 902 0.43 13.56 -34.51
C ASP A 902 0.46 12.07 -34.88
N ASN A 903 -0.21 11.22 -34.07
CA ASN A 903 -0.48 9.81 -34.38
C ASN A 903 -1.73 9.58 -35.28
N GLY A 904 -2.23 10.61 -35.97
CA GLY A 904 -3.30 10.48 -36.98
C GLY A 904 -4.70 10.22 -36.43
N GLN A 905 -5.00 10.58 -35.18
CA GLN A 905 -6.31 10.37 -34.52
C GLN A 905 -7.02 11.71 -34.18
N PRO A 906 -7.26 12.61 -35.16
CA PRO A 906 -7.66 13.99 -34.91
C PRO A 906 -9.06 14.12 -34.28
N HIS A 907 -9.96 13.16 -34.48
CA HIS A 907 -11.26 13.12 -33.79
C HIS A 907 -11.11 12.91 -32.28
N LYS A 908 -10.25 11.98 -31.84
CA LYS A 908 -9.97 11.79 -30.41
C LYS A 908 -9.23 12.99 -29.84
N ALA A 909 -8.25 13.51 -30.57
CA ALA A 909 -7.51 14.71 -30.19
C ALA A 909 -8.43 15.91 -29.91
N LEU A 910 -9.45 16.14 -30.75
CA LEU A 910 -10.46 17.18 -30.52
C LEU A 910 -11.28 16.93 -29.25
N THR A 911 -11.75 15.69 -29.01
CA THR A 911 -12.51 15.40 -27.78
C THR A 911 -11.67 15.63 -26.52
N THR A 912 -10.39 15.24 -26.53
CA THR A 912 -9.46 15.42 -25.42
C THR A 912 -9.13 16.90 -25.17
N ALA A 913 -8.89 17.69 -26.23
CA ALA A 913 -8.69 19.14 -26.10
C ALA A 913 -9.95 19.87 -25.60
N GLN A 914 -11.14 19.39 -25.99
CA GLN A 914 -12.41 19.96 -25.53
C GLN A 914 -12.66 19.68 -24.04
N GLU A 915 -12.25 18.51 -23.53
CA GLU A 915 -12.24 18.18 -22.10
C GLU A 915 -11.30 19.12 -21.32
N ALA A 916 -10.06 19.30 -21.79
CA ALA A 916 -9.08 20.21 -21.19
C ALA A 916 -9.58 21.66 -21.09
N VAL A 917 -10.16 22.21 -22.18
CA VAL A 917 -10.76 23.55 -22.17
C VAL A 917 -11.95 23.63 -21.20
N THR A 918 -12.76 22.58 -21.09
CA THR A 918 -13.92 22.56 -20.17
C THR A 918 -13.45 22.62 -18.70
N ILE A 919 -12.38 21.90 -18.36
CA ILE A 919 -11.76 21.97 -17.03
C ILE A 919 -11.16 23.36 -16.79
N ARG A 920 -10.37 23.89 -17.73
CA ARG A 920 -9.74 25.21 -17.60
C ARG A 920 -10.73 26.37 -17.51
N ARG A 921 -11.91 26.28 -18.15
CA ARG A 921 -12.99 27.28 -17.99
C ARG A 921 -13.52 27.29 -16.55
N LYS A 922 -13.89 26.14 -15.99
CA LYS A 922 -14.34 26.04 -14.59
C LYS A 922 -13.29 26.57 -13.60
N LEU A 923 -12.02 26.21 -13.82
CA LEU A 923 -10.91 26.72 -13.01
C LEU A 923 -10.77 28.25 -13.12
N ALA A 924 -10.87 28.81 -14.33
CA ALA A 924 -10.82 30.26 -14.54
C ALA A 924 -12.07 31.01 -14.04
N GLU A 925 -13.23 30.35 -13.91
CA GLU A 925 -14.42 30.92 -13.26
C GLU A 925 -14.22 31.05 -11.74
N HIS A 926 -13.58 30.07 -11.09
CA HIS A 926 -13.29 30.10 -9.65
C HIS A 926 -12.08 30.96 -9.28
N ASN A 927 -10.97 30.88 -10.04
CA ASN A 927 -9.77 31.68 -9.82
C ASN A 927 -9.23 32.22 -11.18
N PRO A 928 -9.77 33.34 -11.68
CA PRO A 928 -9.36 33.92 -12.96
C PRO A 928 -7.88 34.27 -13.01
N ALA A 929 -7.31 34.76 -11.90
CA ALA A 929 -5.94 35.24 -11.84
C ALA A 929 -4.91 34.11 -12.05
N ALA A 930 -5.18 32.92 -11.51
CA ALA A 930 -4.29 31.76 -11.65
C ALA A 930 -4.47 31.02 -12.99
N HIS A 931 -5.69 30.92 -13.52
CA HIS A 931 -6.00 29.94 -14.57
C HIS A 931 -6.36 30.52 -15.95
N THR A 932 -6.54 31.84 -16.10
CA THR A 932 -6.79 32.45 -17.42
C THR A 932 -5.61 32.33 -18.42
N PRO A 933 -4.32 32.36 -18.04
CA PRO A 933 -3.22 32.12 -18.99
C PRO A 933 -3.27 30.72 -19.60
N ASP A 934 -3.52 29.71 -18.77
CA ASP A 934 -3.58 28.30 -19.18
C ASP A 934 -4.84 28.00 -20.00
N LEU A 935 -5.97 28.63 -19.65
CA LEU A 935 -7.19 28.57 -20.48
C LEU A 935 -6.91 29.07 -21.90
N ALA A 936 -6.20 30.17 -22.05
CA ALA A 936 -5.82 30.66 -23.39
C ALA A 936 -4.92 29.66 -24.14
N MET A 937 -3.99 28.98 -23.46
CA MET A 937 -3.18 27.92 -24.07
C MET A 937 -4.04 26.72 -24.53
N SER A 938 -4.93 26.21 -23.67
CA SER A 938 -5.87 25.13 -24.04
C SER A 938 -6.79 25.53 -25.21
N LEU A 939 -7.24 26.78 -25.27
CA LEU A 939 -8.05 27.29 -26.38
C LEU A 939 -7.28 27.32 -27.71
N ILE A 940 -5.98 27.67 -27.71
CA ILE A 940 -5.14 27.58 -28.92
C ILE A 940 -4.97 26.12 -29.37
N ASN A 941 -4.77 25.18 -28.44
CA ASN A 941 -4.72 23.76 -28.79
C ASN A 941 -6.07 23.29 -29.39
N LEU A 942 -7.18 23.59 -28.73
CA LEU A 942 -8.52 23.29 -29.24
C LEU A 942 -8.77 23.91 -30.62
N ALA A 943 -8.30 25.14 -30.88
CA ALA A 943 -8.40 25.78 -32.19
C ALA A 943 -7.62 25.02 -33.28
N ASN A 944 -6.45 24.45 -32.96
CA ASN A 944 -5.74 23.56 -33.89
C ASN A 944 -6.55 22.29 -34.16
N ARG A 945 -6.99 21.58 -33.11
CA ARG A 945 -7.74 20.32 -33.26
C ARG A 945 -9.11 20.49 -33.94
N LEU A 946 -9.71 21.69 -33.85
CA LEU A 946 -10.90 22.06 -34.64
C LEU A 946 -10.58 22.27 -36.12
N ALA A 947 -9.44 22.89 -36.45
CA ALA A 947 -8.99 23.05 -37.84
C ALA A 947 -8.63 21.70 -38.48
N ASP A 948 -7.91 20.83 -37.75
CA ASP A 948 -7.53 19.48 -38.21
C ASP A 948 -8.76 18.60 -38.54
N ASN A 949 -9.87 18.82 -37.82
CA ASN A 949 -11.16 18.16 -38.07
C ASN A 949 -12.08 18.91 -39.05
N GLY A 950 -11.55 19.86 -39.83
CA GLY A 950 -12.31 20.57 -40.86
C GLY A 950 -13.40 21.50 -40.32
N GLN A 951 -13.21 22.10 -39.14
CA GLN A 951 -14.15 23.05 -38.52
C GLN A 951 -13.57 24.48 -38.43
N PRO A 952 -13.17 25.10 -39.56
CA PRO A 952 -12.38 26.35 -39.59
C PRO A 952 -13.09 27.53 -38.92
N HIS A 953 -14.42 27.67 -39.07
CA HIS A 953 -15.17 28.74 -38.41
C HIS A 953 -15.12 28.64 -36.87
N LYS A 954 -15.25 27.42 -36.31
CA LYS A 954 -15.15 27.23 -34.86
C LYS A 954 -13.71 27.47 -34.39
N ALA A 955 -12.75 26.92 -35.12
CA ALA A 955 -11.32 27.12 -34.87
C ALA A 955 -10.95 28.61 -34.77
N LEU A 956 -11.46 29.43 -35.69
CA LEU A 956 -11.32 30.88 -35.67
C LEU A 956 -11.93 31.52 -34.41
N THR A 957 -13.18 31.20 -34.07
CA THR A 957 -13.82 31.76 -32.86
C THR A 957 -13.06 31.40 -31.57
N THR A 958 -12.53 30.18 -31.48
CA THR A 958 -11.74 29.71 -30.33
C THR A 958 -10.38 30.41 -30.25
N ALA A 959 -9.68 30.59 -31.38
CA ALA A 959 -8.43 31.35 -31.41
C ALA A 959 -8.64 32.84 -31.05
N GLN A 960 -9.76 33.43 -31.49
CA GLN A 960 -10.12 34.81 -31.17
C GLN A 960 -10.41 35.02 -29.67
N GLU A 961 -11.03 34.03 -29.01
CA GLU A 961 -11.20 34.00 -27.54
C GLU A 961 -9.84 33.99 -26.83
N ALA A 962 -8.93 33.09 -27.24
CA ALA A 962 -7.59 32.99 -26.67
C ALA A 962 -6.77 34.29 -26.81
N VAL A 963 -6.76 34.91 -28.00
CA VAL A 963 -6.10 36.20 -28.23
C VAL A 963 -6.72 37.31 -27.39
N THR A 964 -8.04 37.31 -27.19
CA THR A 964 -8.72 38.30 -26.35
C THR A 964 -8.30 38.18 -24.88
N ILE A 965 -8.12 36.95 -24.38
CA ILE A 965 -7.57 36.70 -23.03
C ILE A 965 -6.11 37.16 -22.96
N ARG A 966 -5.27 36.75 -23.91
CA ARG A 966 -3.84 37.11 -23.93
C ARG A 966 -3.59 38.62 -24.08
N ARG A 967 -4.44 39.37 -24.79
CA ARG A 967 -4.36 40.84 -24.84
C ARG A 967 -4.58 41.48 -23.47
N LYS A 968 -5.64 41.10 -22.75
CA LYS A 968 -5.90 41.59 -21.38
C LYS A 968 -4.76 41.25 -20.42
N LEU A 969 -4.22 40.03 -20.52
CA LEU A 969 -3.06 39.61 -19.73
C LEU A 969 -1.82 40.45 -20.05
N ALA A 970 -1.53 40.71 -21.33
CA ALA A 970 -0.41 41.55 -21.76
C ALA A 970 -0.59 43.05 -21.43
N GLU A 971 -1.83 43.55 -21.35
CA GLU A 971 -2.12 44.91 -20.85
C GLU A 971 -1.76 45.07 -19.37
N HIS A 972 -1.99 44.04 -18.55
CA HIS A 972 -1.66 44.06 -17.12
C HIS A 972 -0.19 43.71 -16.81
N ASN A 973 0.38 42.72 -17.51
CA ASN A 973 1.79 42.34 -17.37
C ASN A 973 2.42 42.06 -18.75
N PRO A 974 2.89 43.11 -19.45
CA PRO A 974 3.48 42.98 -20.78
C PRO A 974 4.70 42.06 -20.79
N ALA A 975 5.53 42.10 -19.75
CA ALA A 975 6.78 41.34 -19.68
C ALA A 975 6.54 39.83 -19.68
N ALA A 976 5.53 39.35 -18.95
CA ALA A 976 5.19 37.92 -18.88
C ALA A 976 4.39 37.42 -20.09
N HIS A 977 3.49 38.22 -20.66
CA HIS A 977 2.45 37.71 -21.56
C HIS A 977 2.54 38.17 -23.02
N THR A 978 3.43 39.11 -23.36
CA THR A 978 3.66 39.51 -24.77
C THR A 978 4.14 38.35 -25.67
N PRO A 979 5.04 37.44 -25.24
CA PRO A 979 5.47 36.30 -26.07
C PRO A 979 4.32 35.37 -26.44
N ASP A 980 3.45 35.04 -25.48
CA ASP A 980 2.30 34.17 -25.69
C ASP A 980 1.21 34.83 -26.53
N LEU A 981 1.02 36.14 -26.37
CA LEU A 981 0.13 36.93 -27.23
C LEU A 981 0.62 36.87 -28.68
N ALA A 982 1.91 37.08 -28.92
CA ALA A 982 2.50 36.99 -30.26
C ALA A 982 2.32 35.59 -30.89
N MET A 983 2.50 34.51 -30.12
CA MET A 983 2.23 33.15 -30.59
C MET A 983 0.75 32.92 -30.90
N SER A 984 -0.15 33.39 -30.03
CA SER A 984 -1.60 33.28 -30.20
C SER A 984 -2.10 34.05 -31.43
N LEU A 985 -1.50 35.22 -31.72
CA LEU A 985 -1.78 36.00 -32.93
C LEU A 985 -1.32 35.29 -34.21
N ILE A 986 -0.19 34.56 -34.19
CA ILE A 986 0.20 33.71 -35.34
C ILE A 986 -0.83 32.59 -35.56
N ASN A 987 -1.31 31.96 -34.48
CA ASN A 987 -2.37 30.95 -34.60
C ASN A 987 -3.66 31.54 -35.18
N LEU A 988 -4.10 32.70 -34.68
CA LEU A 988 -5.25 33.42 -35.19
C LEU A 988 -5.08 33.81 -36.67
N ALA A 989 -3.90 34.25 -37.10
CA ALA A 989 -3.61 34.54 -38.50
C ALA A 989 -3.75 33.30 -39.40
N ASN A 990 -3.30 32.13 -38.95
CA ASN A 990 -3.55 30.86 -39.64
C ASN A 990 -5.06 30.59 -39.74
N ARG A 991 -5.79 30.69 -38.64
CA ARG A 991 -7.25 30.47 -38.63
C ARG A 991 -8.00 31.46 -39.52
N LEU A 992 -7.61 32.72 -39.58
CA LEU A 992 -8.19 33.71 -40.51
C LEU A 992 -7.93 33.31 -41.97
N ALA A 993 -6.71 32.84 -42.29
CA ALA A 993 -6.39 32.36 -43.63
C ALA A 993 -7.15 31.08 -44.02
N ASP A 994 -7.36 30.15 -43.07
CA ASP A 994 -8.20 28.95 -43.25
C ASP A 994 -9.69 29.28 -43.51
N ASN A 995 -10.12 30.50 -43.20
CA ASN A 995 -11.46 31.03 -43.47
C ASN A 995 -11.49 32.04 -44.65
N GLU A 996 -10.46 32.05 -45.50
CA GLU A 996 -10.31 32.96 -46.66
C GLU A 996 -10.22 34.47 -46.31
N GLN A 997 -10.12 34.82 -45.02
CA GLN A 997 -9.99 36.21 -44.54
C GLN A 997 -8.54 36.72 -44.64
N HIS A 998 -7.96 36.65 -45.84
CA HIS A 998 -6.54 36.88 -46.08
C HIS A 998 -6.04 38.28 -45.65
N HIS A 999 -6.86 39.32 -45.77
CA HIS A 999 -6.49 40.68 -45.37
C HIS A 999 -6.36 40.82 -43.84
N GLU A 1000 -7.29 40.22 -43.09
CA GLU A 1000 -7.24 40.19 -41.62
C GLU A 1000 -6.07 39.33 -41.14
N ALA A 1001 -5.86 38.15 -41.75
CA ALA A 1001 -4.71 37.29 -41.47
C ALA A 1001 -3.37 38.03 -41.60
N LEU A 1002 -3.21 38.83 -42.67
CA LEU A 1002 -2.02 39.66 -42.88
C LEU A 1002 -1.84 40.71 -41.77
N GLN A 1003 -2.91 41.40 -41.36
CA GLN A 1003 -2.85 42.38 -40.27
C GLN A 1003 -2.44 41.73 -38.94
N THR A 1004 -3.05 40.59 -38.59
CA THR A 1004 -2.76 39.85 -37.36
C THR A 1004 -1.33 39.28 -37.36
N ALA A 1005 -0.85 38.76 -38.48
CA ALA A 1005 0.53 38.29 -38.61
C ALA A 1005 1.55 39.45 -38.53
N GLN A 1006 1.20 40.63 -39.05
CA GLN A 1006 2.05 41.82 -38.97
C GLN A 1006 2.17 42.33 -37.51
N GLU A 1007 1.08 42.28 -36.74
CA GLU A 1007 1.08 42.55 -35.29
C GLU A 1007 2.02 41.59 -34.55
N ALA A 1008 1.83 40.27 -34.72
CA ALA A 1008 2.68 39.25 -34.11
C ALA A 1008 4.17 39.41 -34.45
N THR A 1009 4.47 39.69 -35.72
CA THR A 1009 5.85 39.91 -36.18
C THR A 1009 6.49 41.16 -35.55
N ASN A 1010 5.71 42.21 -35.30
CA ASN A 1010 6.20 43.43 -34.64
C ASN A 1010 6.45 43.19 -33.14
N LEU A 1011 5.62 42.39 -32.47
CA LEU A 1011 5.86 41.95 -31.10
C LEU A 1011 7.15 41.12 -31.02
N TYR A 1012 7.30 40.08 -31.86
CA TYR A 1012 8.51 39.27 -31.88
C TYR A 1012 9.77 40.04 -32.28
N ARG A 1013 9.69 41.03 -33.18
CA ARG A 1013 10.82 41.93 -33.48
C ARG A 1013 11.27 42.70 -32.24
N THR A 1014 10.32 43.14 -31.42
CA THR A 1014 10.60 43.87 -30.17
C THR A 1014 11.21 42.94 -29.12
N LEU A 1015 10.62 41.76 -28.94
CA LEU A 1015 11.12 40.72 -28.03
C LEU A 1015 12.54 40.27 -28.40
N ALA A 1016 12.80 39.94 -29.68
CA ALA A 1016 14.12 39.53 -30.16
C ALA A 1016 15.18 40.66 -30.10
N LYS A 1017 14.76 41.93 -30.06
CA LYS A 1017 15.68 43.06 -29.81
C LYS A 1017 16.11 43.13 -28.33
N HIS A 1018 15.24 42.73 -27.39
CA HIS A 1018 15.53 42.76 -25.96
C HIS A 1018 16.18 41.47 -25.44
N ASN A 1019 15.74 40.31 -25.92
CA ASN A 1019 16.34 39.01 -25.66
C ASN A 1019 16.49 38.24 -27.00
N PRO A 1020 17.62 38.43 -27.72
CA PRO A 1020 17.87 37.74 -28.98
C PRO A 1020 17.94 36.23 -28.82
N ALA A 1021 18.52 35.72 -27.74
CA ALA A 1021 18.69 34.29 -27.51
C ALA A 1021 17.34 33.56 -27.46
N ALA A 1022 16.38 34.07 -26.69
CA ALA A 1022 15.06 33.44 -26.55
C ALA A 1022 14.18 33.57 -27.80
N TYR A 1023 14.17 34.73 -28.49
CA TYR A 1023 13.08 35.06 -29.43
C TYR A 1023 13.47 35.20 -30.90
N THR A 1024 14.76 35.06 -31.26
CA THR A 1024 15.20 35.19 -32.66
C THR A 1024 14.62 34.10 -33.56
N SER A 1025 14.45 32.87 -33.04
CA SER A 1025 13.78 31.77 -33.77
C SER A 1025 12.30 32.08 -34.04
N ASN A 1026 11.54 32.49 -33.01
CA ASN A 1026 10.13 32.85 -33.15
C ASN A 1026 9.94 34.08 -34.07
N PHE A 1027 10.86 35.04 -34.02
CA PHE A 1027 10.85 36.18 -34.95
C PHE A 1027 11.04 35.72 -36.40
N ALA A 1028 11.99 34.82 -36.69
CA ALA A 1028 12.16 34.27 -38.03
C ALA A 1028 10.94 33.44 -38.50
N MET A 1029 10.29 32.69 -37.60
CA MET A 1029 9.02 32.01 -37.88
C MET A 1029 7.89 33.00 -38.19
N SER A 1030 7.78 34.11 -37.44
CA SER A 1030 6.77 35.14 -37.69
C SER A 1030 6.95 35.81 -39.05
N LEU A 1031 8.21 36.11 -39.44
CA LEU A 1031 8.56 36.62 -40.77
C LEU A 1031 8.22 35.61 -41.88
N HIS A 1032 8.49 34.32 -41.68
CA HIS A 1032 8.11 33.27 -42.63
C HIS A 1032 6.61 33.28 -42.92
N ASN A 1033 5.78 33.28 -41.87
CA ASN A 1033 4.33 33.29 -42.00
C ASN A 1033 3.83 34.61 -42.62
N LEU A 1034 4.39 35.75 -42.19
CA LEU A 1034 4.08 37.06 -42.75
C LEU A 1034 4.39 37.14 -44.26
N ALA A 1035 5.49 36.53 -44.72
CA ALA A 1035 5.82 36.47 -46.14
C ALA A 1035 4.78 35.69 -46.95
N ILE A 1036 4.24 34.59 -46.41
CA ILE A 1036 3.15 33.82 -47.04
C ILE A 1036 1.89 34.69 -47.18
N TYR A 1037 1.47 35.39 -46.13
CA TYR A 1037 0.28 36.25 -46.21
C TYR A 1037 0.48 37.51 -47.06
N LEU A 1038 1.70 38.05 -47.15
CA LEU A 1038 2.00 39.15 -48.07
C LEU A 1038 1.88 38.69 -49.52
N ASP A 1039 2.32 37.47 -49.84
CA ASP A 1039 2.21 36.90 -51.18
C ASP A 1039 0.75 36.58 -51.55
N SER A 1040 -0.03 35.97 -50.64
CA SER A 1040 -1.45 35.68 -50.88
C SER A 1040 -2.33 36.93 -51.04
N ASN A 1041 -1.95 38.05 -50.42
CA ASN A 1041 -2.61 39.35 -50.61
C ASN A 1041 -2.04 40.18 -51.80
N GLY A 1042 -1.28 39.56 -52.70
CA GLY A 1042 -0.78 40.24 -53.91
C GLY A 1042 0.27 41.32 -53.65
N GLN A 1043 1.08 41.19 -52.59
CA GLN A 1043 2.21 42.08 -52.27
C GLN A 1043 3.58 41.37 -52.43
N PRO A 1044 3.88 40.77 -53.61
CA PRO A 1044 5.02 39.86 -53.78
C PRO A 1044 6.38 40.52 -53.52
N HIS A 1045 6.53 41.83 -53.79
CA HIS A 1045 7.77 42.54 -53.49
C HIS A 1045 8.07 42.61 -51.98
N LYS A 1046 7.04 42.82 -51.15
CA LYS A 1046 7.21 42.79 -49.68
C LYS A 1046 7.42 41.37 -49.19
N ALA A 1047 6.62 40.42 -49.70
CA ALA A 1047 6.78 38.99 -49.40
C ALA A 1047 8.21 38.51 -49.65
N LEU A 1048 8.81 38.92 -50.77
CA LEU A 1048 10.18 38.59 -51.16
C LEU A 1048 11.21 39.14 -50.16
N THR A 1049 11.09 40.41 -49.74
CA THR A 1049 11.98 40.98 -48.72
C THR A 1049 11.82 40.30 -47.35
N THR A 1050 10.59 39.99 -46.94
CA THR A 1050 10.31 39.35 -45.65
C THR A 1050 10.77 37.88 -45.63
N ALA A 1051 10.58 37.14 -46.71
CA ALA A 1051 11.09 35.77 -46.86
C ALA A 1051 12.64 35.74 -46.86
N GLN A 1052 13.29 36.72 -47.51
CA GLN A 1052 14.74 36.86 -47.48
C GLN A 1052 15.26 37.17 -46.07
N GLU A 1053 14.58 38.01 -45.29
CA GLU A 1053 14.90 38.28 -43.88
C GLU A 1053 14.79 36.99 -43.04
N ALA A 1054 13.68 36.26 -43.16
CA ALA A 1054 13.47 34.97 -42.48
C ALA A 1054 14.54 33.92 -42.81
N VAL A 1055 14.89 33.75 -44.10
CA VAL A 1055 15.97 32.85 -44.55
C VAL A 1055 17.33 33.30 -43.99
N THR A 1056 17.60 34.61 -43.94
CA THR A 1056 18.88 35.14 -43.43
C THR A 1056 19.05 34.85 -41.94
N ILE A 1057 17.98 34.98 -41.15
CA ILE A 1057 18.01 34.66 -39.72
C ILE A 1057 18.12 33.14 -39.52
N ARG A 1058 17.27 32.34 -40.19
CA ARG A 1058 17.32 30.86 -40.08
C ARG A 1058 18.64 30.25 -40.54
N ARG A 1059 19.34 30.88 -41.49
CA ARG A 1059 20.69 30.45 -41.89
C ARG A 1059 21.69 30.61 -40.74
N LYS A 1060 21.72 31.77 -40.08
CA LYS A 1060 22.59 31.98 -38.90
C LYS A 1060 22.25 31.03 -37.76
N LEU A 1061 20.96 30.79 -37.53
CA LEU A 1061 20.51 29.83 -36.51
C LEU A 1061 20.99 28.40 -36.85
N ALA A 1062 20.85 27.96 -38.10
CA ALA A 1062 21.34 26.65 -38.56
C ALA A 1062 22.88 26.55 -38.64
N GLU A 1063 23.60 27.67 -38.77
CA GLU A 1063 25.07 27.71 -38.65
C GLU A 1063 25.54 27.48 -37.19
N HIS A 1064 24.73 27.87 -36.19
CA HIS A 1064 25.02 27.66 -34.77
C HIS A 1064 24.49 26.33 -34.21
N ASN A 1065 23.23 25.98 -34.52
CA ASN A 1065 22.62 24.70 -34.16
C ASN A 1065 21.96 24.08 -35.41
N PRO A 1066 22.71 23.27 -36.18
CA PRO A 1066 22.20 22.63 -37.39
C PRO A 1066 21.02 21.70 -37.10
N ALA A 1067 21.07 20.91 -36.03
CA ALA A 1067 20.04 19.92 -35.69
C ALA A 1067 18.67 20.57 -35.48
N ALA A 1068 18.60 21.63 -34.67
CA ALA A 1068 17.34 22.29 -34.35
C ALA A 1068 16.75 23.14 -35.50
N HIS A 1069 17.58 23.70 -36.39
CA HIS A 1069 17.15 24.77 -37.30
C HIS A 1069 17.25 24.45 -38.80
N THR A 1070 17.87 23.33 -39.19
CA THR A 1070 17.96 22.91 -40.60
C THR A 1070 16.61 22.63 -41.28
N PRO A 1071 15.65 21.90 -40.66
CA PRO A 1071 14.32 21.69 -41.24
C PRO A 1071 13.59 23.02 -41.50
N ASP A 1072 13.72 23.94 -40.55
CA ASP A 1072 13.13 25.27 -40.59
C ASP A 1072 13.76 26.16 -41.68
N LEU A 1073 15.08 26.10 -41.85
CA LEU A 1073 15.78 26.76 -42.96
C LEU A 1073 15.29 26.22 -44.31
N ALA A 1074 15.17 24.90 -44.47
CA ALA A 1074 14.68 24.28 -45.70
C ALA A 1074 13.23 24.70 -46.03
N SER A 1075 12.36 24.79 -45.03
CA SER A 1075 10.99 25.32 -45.18
C SER A 1075 11.00 26.78 -45.66
N SER A 1076 11.83 27.65 -45.04
CA SER A 1076 11.93 29.05 -45.45
C SER A 1076 12.53 29.25 -46.83
N LEU A 1077 13.51 28.42 -47.24
CA LEU A 1077 14.03 28.41 -48.60
C LEU A 1077 12.96 27.97 -49.61
N LYS A 1078 12.10 27.00 -49.28
CA LYS A 1078 10.95 26.60 -50.11
C LYS A 1078 9.97 27.77 -50.31
N THR A 1079 9.58 28.46 -49.23
CA THR A 1079 8.69 29.63 -49.32
C THR A 1079 9.34 30.76 -50.12
N TYR A 1080 10.61 31.08 -49.88
CA TYR A 1080 11.35 32.11 -50.62
C TYR A 1080 11.43 31.80 -52.12
N ALA A 1081 11.72 30.55 -52.50
CA ALA A 1081 11.72 30.14 -53.91
C ALA A 1081 10.34 30.25 -54.58
N ASN A 1082 9.25 29.95 -53.85
CA ASN A 1082 7.90 30.05 -54.39
C ASN A 1082 7.47 31.51 -54.61
N VAL A 1083 7.83 32.42 -53.70
CA VAL A 1083 7.61 33.87 -53.88
C VAL A 1083 8.44 34.40 -55.05
N LEU A 1084 9.71 33.97 -55.20
CA LEU A 1084 10.56 34.31 -56.34
C LEU A 1084 9.97 33.86 -57.69
N GLU A 1085 9.40 32.65 -57.75
CA GLU A 1085 8.73 32.12 -58.96
C GLU A 1085 7.48 32.96 -59.31
N ARG A 1086 6.64 33.28 -58.31
CA ARG A 1086 5.45 34.13 -58.48
C ARG A 1086 5.80 35.57 -58.86
N SER A 1087 6.94 36.09 -58.42
CA SER A 1087 7.47 37.40 -58.84
C SER A 1087 8.22 37.37 -60.18
N GLY A 1088 8.16 36.27 -60.93
CA GLY A 1088 8.79 36.12 -62.26
C GLY A 1088 10.32 35.87 -62.25
N SER A 1089 10.92 35.68 -61.08
CA SER A 1089 12.37 35.52 -60.88
C SER A 1089 12.83 34.05 -60.96
N ASN A 1090 12.33 33.32 -61.97
CA ASN A 1090 12.44 31.85 -62.07
C ASN A 1090 13.87 31.29 -61.99
N LYS A 1091 14.87 32.02 -62.52
CA LYS A 1091 16.29 31.60 -62.43
C LYS A 1091 16.81 31.61 -60.99
N GLU A 1092 16.37 32.57 -60.18
CA GLU A 1092 16.75 32.66 -58.77
C GLU A 1092 15.94 31.69 -57.91
N ALA A 1093 14.65 31.51 -58.21
CA ALA A 1093 13.82 30.46 -57.60
C ALA A 1093 14.45 29.05 -57.75
N ALA A 1094 14.98 28.73 -58.94
CA ALA A 1094 15.69 27.48 -59.19
C ALA A 1094 16.97 27.33 -58.35
N ARG A 1095 17.77 28.40 -58.19
CA ARG A 1095 18.95 28.41 -57.31
C ARG A 1095 18.59 28.20 -55.85
N ILE A 1096 17.55 28.87 -55.35
CA ILE A 1096 17.10 28.70 -53.96
C ILE A 1096 16.53 27.29 -53.72
N ARG A 1097 15.87 26.67 -54.71
CA ARG A 1097 15.49 25.24 -54.65
C ARG A 1097 16.73 24.33 -54.58
N GLN A 1098 17.76 24.59 -55.38
CA GLN A 1098 19.02 23.84 -55.31
C GLN A 1098 19.70 23.97 -53.93
N VAL A 1099 19.74 25.17 -53.34
CA VAL A 1099 20.28 25.40 -51.98
C VAL A 1099 19.45 24.65 -50.94
N ARG A 1100 18.12 24.66 -51.03
CA ARG A 1100 17.24 23.86 -50.16
C ARG A 1100 17.56 22.36 -50.26
N ASP A 1101 17.73 21.86 -51.48
CA ASP A 1101 17.95 20.43 -51.73
C ASP A 1101 19.33 19.98 -51.24
N GLU A 1102 20.34 20.85 -51.32
CA GLU A 1102 21.65 20.62 -50.71
C GLU A 1102 21.57 20.62 -49.17
N VAL A 1103 20.82 21.54 -48.58
CA VAL A 1103 20.57 21.60 -47.12
C VAL A 1103 19.86 20.32 -46.63
N LEU A 1104 18.82 19.87 -47.34
CA LEU A 1104 18.11 18.62 -47.03
C LEU A 1104 18.98 17.36 -47.24
N LYS A 1105 19.87 17.37 -48.24
CA LYS A 1105 20.82 16.27 -48.46
C LYS A 1105 21.82 16.15 -47.32
N ARG A 1106 22.40 17.27 -46.87
CA ARG A 1106 23.31 17.30 -45.71
C ARG A 1106 22.62 16.83 -44.43
N MET A 1107 21.37 17.23 -44.21
CA MET A 1107 20.55 16.80 -43.06
C MET A 1107 20.43 15.27 -42.99
N LYS A 1108 20.09 14.63 -44.12
CA LYS A 1108 20.04 13.16 -44.22
C LYS A 1108 21.41 12.51 -44.03
N GLU A 1109 22.47 13.09 -44.58
CA GLU A 1109 23.84 12.56 -44.42
C GLU A 1109 24.31 12.63 -42.95
N THR A 1110 23.83 13.60 -42.16
CA THR A 1110 24.05 13.63 -40.70
C THR A 1110 23.14 12.68 -39.93
N GLU A 1111 21.89 12.47 -40.35
CA GLU A 1111 20.98 11.49 -39.73
C GLU A 1111 21.47 10.05 -39.95
N GLU A 1112 21.91 9.71 -41.17
CA GLU A 1112 22.42 8.37 -41.53
C GLU A 1112 23.82 8.09 -40.96
N GLY A 1113 24.58 9.12 -40.57
CA GLY A 1113 25.93 9.01 -39.99
C GLY A 1113 25.99 8.74 -38.48
N HIS A 1114 24.83 8.70 -37.81
CA HIS A 1114 24.70 8.49 -36.36
C HIS A 1114 23.97 7.18 -35.97
N VAL A 1115 23.85 6.24 -36.92
CA VAL A 1115 23.25 4.89 -36.72
C VAL A 1115 24.32 3.84 -36.44
#